data_AF-A0A9P4V3C9-F1
#
_entry.id   AF-A0A9P4V3C9-F1
#
_cell.length_a   1.000
_cell.length_b   1.000
_cell.length_c   1.000
_cell.angle_alpha   90.00
_cell.angle_beta   90.00
_cell.angle_gamma   90.00
#
_symmetry.space_group_name_H-M   'P 1'
#
loop_
_entity.id
_entity.type
_entity.pdbx_description
1 polymer ?
#
loop_
_entity_poly.entity_id
_entity_poly.type
_entity_poly.pdbx_seq_one_letter_code
_entity_poly.pdbx_strand_id
1 'polypeptide(L)'
;MPPPTRARALPRTTFSATFSKFKTSTYTDQVRPSAVSQTHYIRSLSWNAPGTLIATGAADRTLRIWNPEKTNAKHSTELKGHQGAVERVAFHPNTETELASCSSDGMVRFWDVRSKAIVGEVKVGGEPFTLAWKPDGSAIVAGRKDNTLVAIDRAALAPVSEHKQSVQTNECVFDWAGKKQFLTTGDGSVRILDYPSFDSWFSLNAHTSSCTTLSMSPSGEYLATGGNDALVTLWDTSEWLCARTLHLVEGPVKSVDFSFDGSYITAGSEEDKGLQIAHTETGAIVHEMELPQPAAQVAWHPCRYTLAYSADGHGLKIIGIRSSLCTDNRSPSRTRLLGISPSHQTQNMDVLSPLNPATLFNAKGLVVVITGGGSGIGLAIASALYQNGAYKIYLLGRRQNVLDDAIKTLRSSPAAPKSSESALAAISADVTSTESIDAAVKQIAEETGHVDVLINNAGVTGPKNGRQLYEAESISQLRDLMLKDWDGWESAMAINTQSVVGVSAAFLPLLEAANTRRGWAAGKVTGSGNPRKQDASALEKIGADADDDRLAHIITVASVASFMRKSSAGLCYNASKSAAAQLGKILASFLAEWGVRSNVICPGPFPSEMTQGNSSSYGTNEVPQGRMGNVNDVAGQTLFLVGKGGAYINGTMQVTDGGRLSVFPSTY
;
A
#
# COMPACT_ATOMS: atom_id res chain seq x y z
N MET A 1 6.26 -24.99 -4.92
CA MET A 1 4.97 -25.27 -4.24
C MET A 1 4.03 -24.10 -4.49
N PRO A 2 2.70 -24.30 -4.57
CA PRO A 2 1.76 -23.19 -4.54
C PRO A 2 1.97 -22.36 -3.26
N PRO A 3 1.76 -21.03 -3.28
CA PRO A 3 1.91 -20.21 -2.10
C PRO A 3 0.92 -20.67 -1.02
N PRO A 4 1.33 -20.67 0.27
CA PRO A 4 0.43 -21.05 1.36
C PRO A 4 -0.80 -20.14 1.38
N THR A 5 -1.97 -20.72 1.64
CA THR A 5 -3.23 -19.99 1.67
C THR A 5 -3.21 -18.98 2.82
N ARG A 6 -3.25 -17.68 2.48
CA ARG A 6 -3.32 -16.60 3.46
C ARG A 6 -4.76 -16.41 3.94
N ALA A 7 -4.93 -16.18 5.23
CA ALA A 7 -6.20 -15.77 5.80
C ALA A 7 -6.59 -14.38 5.28
N ARG A 8 -7.89 -14.11 5.24
CA ARG A 8 -8.40 -12.76 4.97
C ARG A 8 -7.98 -11.83 6.11
N ALA A 9 -7.52 -10.63 5.77
CA ALA A 9 -7.22 -9.60 6.75
C ALA A 9 -8.46 -9.28 7.60
N LEU A 10 -8.27 -9.13 8.91
CA LEU A 10 -9.31 -8.79 9.87
C LEU A 10 -9.28 -7.27 10.07
N PRO A 11 -10.41 -6.57 9.89
CA PRO A 11 -10.50 -5.15 10.23
C PRO A 11 -10.31 -4.91 11.72
N ARG A 12 -9.71 -3.76 12.07
CA ARG A 12 -9.50 -3.27 13.45
C ARG A 12 -10.71 -3.43 14.36
N THR A 13 -11.91 -3.08 13.88
CA THR A 13 -13.16 -3.12 14.65
C THR A 13 -13.62 -4.53 15.01
N THR A 14 -13.22 -5.53 14.22
CA THR A 14 -13.64 -6.93 14.40
C THR A 14 -12.54 -7.82 14.96
N PHE A 15 -11.31 -7.32 15.03
CA PHE A 15 -10.12 -8.06 15.42
C PHE A 15 -10.28 -8.66 16.81
N SER A 16 -10.50 -7.82 17.83
CA SER A 16 -10.61 -8.27 19.23
C SER A 16 -11.71 -9.31 19.44
N ALA A 17 -12.88 -9.10 18.84
CA ALA A 17 -14.02 -10.02 18.92
C ALA A 17 -13.77 -11.37 18.24
N THR A 18 -12.86 -11.42 17.27
CA THR A 18 -12.47 -12.65 16.58
C THR A 18 -11.32 -13.34 17.31
N PHE A 19 -10.29 -12.58 17.68
CA PHE A 19 -9.07 -13.08 18.30
C PHE A 19 -9.33 -13.64 19.71
N SER A 20 -10.21 -13.00 20.49
CA SER A 20 -10.64 -13.49 21.82
C SER A 20 -11.30 -14.87 21.80
N LYS A 21 -11.81 -15.33 20.65
CA LYS A 21 -12.40 -16.68 20.51
C LYS A 21 -11.36 -17.77 20.30
N PHE A 22 -10.11 -17.38 20.02
CA PHE A 22 -9.04 -18.34 19.77
C PHE A 22 -8.60 -19.02 21.05
N LYS A 23 -8.41 -20.33 20.96
CA LYS A 23 -7.90 -21.14 22.06
C LYS A 23 -6.37 -21.12 22.04
N THR A 24 -5.80 -21.06 23.23
CA THR A 24 -4.36 -21.22 23.45
C THR A 24 -4.02 -22.69 23.60
N SER A 25 -3.15 -23.18 22.72
CA SER A 25 -2.55 -24.51 22.81
C SER A 25 -1.20 -24.44 23.52
N THR A 26 -0.90 -25.45 24.33
CA THR A 26 0.35 -25.53 25.11
C THR A 26 1.22 -26.68 24.62
N TYR A 27 2.52 -26.39 24.44
CA TYR A 27 3.56 -27.30 23.98
C TYR A 27 4.65 -27.30 25.04
N THR A 28 4.65 -28.31 25.90
CA THR A 28 5.61 -28.43 27.00
C THR A 28 6.73 -29.37 26.59
N ASP A 29 7.96 -28.91 26.75
CA ASP A 29 9.15 -29.74 26.65
C ASP A 29 9.56 -30.29 28.02
N GLN A 30 10.24 -31.43 28.06
CA GLN A 30 10.81 -31.96 29.30
C GLN A 30 12.21 -31.40 29.50
N VAL A 31 12.47 -30.88 30.71
CA VAL A 31 13.81 -30.41 31.10
C VAL A 31 14.80 -31.56 31.01
N ARG A 32 15.93 -31.32 30.34
CA ARG A 32 16.98 -32.34 30.21
C ARG A 32 17.76 -32.46 31.53
N PRO A 33 17.94 -33.66 32.11
CA PRO A 33 18.66 -33.83 33.38
C PRO A 33 20.13 -33.36 33.37
N SER A 34 20.74 -33.26 32.18
CA SER A 34 22.13 -32.85 31.96
C SER A 34 22.28 -31.42 31.40
N ALA A 35 21.23 -30.60 31.48
CA ALA A 35 21.29 -29.20 31.06
C ALA A 35 22.12 -28.34 32.03
N VAL A 36 22.83 -27.36 31.48
CA VAL A 36 23.60 -26.38 32.29
C VAL A 36 22.66 -25.44 33.06
N SER A 37 21.45 -25.21 32.53
CA SER A 37 20.35 -24.51 33.21
C SER A 37 19.33 -25.51 33.70
N GLN A 38 18.85 -25.35 34.95
CA GLN A 38 17.75 -26.15 35.50
C GLN A 38 16.37 -25.68 35.02
N THR A 39 16.30 -24.58 34.25
CA THR A 39 15.06 -24.02 33.70
C THR A 39 15.05 -24.08 32.18
N HIS A 40 13.92 -24.52 31.61
CA HIS A 40 13.68 -24.49 30.17
C HIS A 40 13.25 -23.08 29.75
N TYR A 41 14.20 -22.34 29.19
CA TYR A 41 14.04 -20.94 28.78
C TYR A 41 14.21 -20.82 27.25
N ILE A 42 13.14 -20.43 26.55
CA ILE A 42 13.11 -20.31 25.10
C ILE A 42 13.70 -18.97 24.71
N ARG A 43 14.83 -19.02 23.98
CA ARG A 43 15.55 -17.82 23.51
C ARG A 43 15.05 -17.34 22.16
N SER A 44 14.48 -18.21 21.33
CA SER A 44 14.09 -17.86 19.97
C SER A 44 12.94 -18.71 19.46
N LEU A 45 12.05 -18.06 18.71
CA LEU A 45 10.95 -18.67 17.96
C LEU A 45 11.13 -18.38 16.47
N SER A 46 10.80 -19.35 15.61
CA SER A 46 10.74 -19.11 14.16
C SER A 46 9.73 -20.02 13.49
N TRP A 47 8.82 -19.45 12.71
CA TRP A 47 7.90 -20.18 11.84
C TRP A 47 8.59 -20.53 10.52
N ASN A 48 8.30 -21.70 9.96
CA ASN A 48 8.65 -21.95 8.56
C ASN A 48 7.74 -21.16 7.61
N ALA A 49 8.15 -20.97 6.36
CA ALA A 49 7.43 -20.10 5.43
C ALA A 49 5.93 -20.44 5.24
N PRO A 50 5.50 -21.73 5.21
CA PRO A 50 4.08 -22.08 5.18
C PRO A 50 3.35 -21.96 6.53
N GLY A 51 4.09 -21.86 7.64
CA GLY A 51 3.59 -21.90 9.02
C GLY A 51 3.09 -23.28 9.46
N THR A 52 3.51 -24.34 8.79
CA THR A 52 3.21 -25.74 9.15
C THR A 52 4.08 -26.24 10.30
N LEU A 53 5.21 -25.59 10.57
CA LEU A 53 6.17 -25.93 11.62
C LEU A 53 6.64 -24.65 12.34
N ILE A 54 6.97 -24.79 13.62
CA ILE A 54 7.62 -23.74 14.41
C ILE A 54 8.80 -24.33 15.19
N ALA A 55 9.92 -23.62 15.18
CA ALA A 55 11.16 -24.00 15.85
C ALA A 55 11.30 -23.21 17.15
N THR A 56 11.80 -23.88 18.19
CA THR A 56 12.17 -23.30 19.48
C THR A 56 13.64 -23.60 19.75
N GLY A 57 14.45 -22.55 19.98
CA GLY A 57 15.81 -22.66 20.51
C GLY A 57 15.84 -22.26 21.97
N ALA A 58 16.45 -23.08 22.83
CA ALA A 58 16.45 -22.88 24.28
C ALA A 58 17.86 -22.84 24.90
N ALA A 59 17.93 -22.23 26.09
CA ALA A 59 19.16 -22.11 26.87
C ALA A 59 19.74 -23.47 27.33
N ASP A 60 18.89 -24.49 27.46
CA ASP A 60 19.26 -25.85 27.89
C ASP A 60 19.82 -26.73 26.75
N ARG A 61 20.17 -26.09 25.62
CA ARG A 61 20.66 -26.69 24.36
C ARG A 61 19.58 -27.36 23.53
N THR A 62 18.32 -27.26 23.94
CA THR A 62 17.22 -27.87 23.19
C THR A 62 16.90 -27.05 21.95
N LEU A 63 17.02 -27.70 20.79
CA LEU A 63 16.48 -27.23 19.53
C LEU A 63 15.35 -28.17 19.13
N ARG A 64 14.13 -27.65 19.07
CA ARG A 64 12.94 -28.47 18.82
C ARG A 64 12.01 -27.87 17.79
N ILE A 65 11.45 -28.74 16.96
CA ILE A 65 10.47 -28.41 15.94
C ILE A 65 9.12 -28.97 16.33
N TRP A 66 8.13 -28.09 16.36
CA TRP A 66 6.76 -28.41 16.74
C TRP A 66 5.86 -28.40 15.51
N ASN A 67 4.91 -29.32 15.50
CA ASN A 67 3.76 -29.24 14.61
C ASN A 67 2.63 -28.51 15.38
N PRO A 68 2.22 -27.30 14.95
CA PRO A 68 1.17 -26.55 15.63
C PRO A 68 -0.16 -27.31 15.74
N GLU A 69 -0.51 -28.17 14.78
CA GLU A 69 -1.77 -28.92 14.87
C GLU A 69 -1.72 -30.09 15.87
N LYS A 70 -0.53 -30.45 16.37
CA LYS A 70 -0.31 -31.58 17.28
C LYS A 70 0.44 -31.14 18.54
N THR A 71 -0.31 -30.85 19.60
CA THR A 71 0.21 -30.30 20.87
C THR A 71 1.10 -31.26 21.66
N ASN A 72 0.94 -32.57 21.47
CA ASN A 72 1.72 -33.55 22.22
C ASN A 72 3.17 -33.59 21.74
N ALA A 73 4.12 -33.41 22.66
CA ALA A 73 5.56 -33.44 22.42
C ALA A 73 6.06 -34.68 21.65
N LYS A 74 5.36 -35.82 21.70
CA LYS A 74 5.69 -37.00 20.88
C LYS A 74 5.63 -36.75 19.37
N HIS A 75 4.91 -35.71 18.94
CA HIS A 75 4.80 -35.29 17.54
C HIS A 75 5.80 -34.17 17.18
N SER A 76 6.62 -33.74 18.14
CA SER A 76 7.71 -32.82 17.91
C SER A 76 8.98 -33.57 17.51
N THR A 77 9.95 -32.84 16.96
CA THR A 77 11.27 -33.35 16.59
C THR A 77 12.34 -32.55 17.29
N GLU A 78 13.13 -33.19 18.15
CA GLU A 78 14.34 -32.61 18.71
C GLU A 78 15.51 -32.79 17.74
N LEU A 79 16.18 -31.70 17.39
CA LEU A 79 17.38 -31.67 16.57
C LEU A 79 18.60 -31.62 17.49
N LYS A 80 19.38 -32.71 17.51
CA LYS A 80 20.51 -32.88 18.43
C LYS A 80 21.84 -32.59 17.72
N GLY A 81 22.73 -31.84 18.36
CA GLY A 81 24.09 -31.59 17.86
C GLY A 81 24.82 -30.44 18.54
N HIS A 82 24.08 -29.40 18.94
CA HIS A 82 24.66 -28.28 19.71
C HIS A 82 25.20 -28.71 21.07
N GLN A 83 26.35 -28.13 21.44
CA GLN A 83 27.01 -28.38 22.72
C GLN A 83 26.78 -27.24 23.73
N GLY A 84 26.28 -26.10 23.26
CA GLY A 84 25.96 -24.90 24.04
C GLY A 84 24.50 -24.47 23.88
N ALA A 85 24.13 -23.38 24.55
CA ALA A 85 22.79 -22.79 24.48
C ALA A 85 22.46 -22.44 23.03
N VAL A 86 21.22 -22.69 22.60
CA VAL A 86 20.76 -22.30 21.26
C VAL A 86 20.20 -20.89 21.37
N GLU A 87 20.93 -19.91 20.85
CA GLU A 87 20.61 -18.49 21.02
C GLU A 87 19.56 -18.03 20.01
N ARG A 88 19.70 -18.40 18.73
CA ARG A 88 18.73 -18.09 17.68
C ARG A 88 18.47 -19.28 16.77
N VAL A 89 17.25 -19.30 16.25
CA VAL A 89 16.79 -20.24 15.21
C VAL A 89 16.07 -19.43 14.15
N ALA A 90 16.28 -19.77 12.87
CA ALA A 90 15.57 -19.14 11.78
C ALA A 90 15.34 -20.14 10.65
N PHE A 91 14.08 -20.36 10.28
CA PHE A 91 13.76 -21.14 9.09
C PHE A 91 14.24 -20.43 7.84
N HIS A 92 14.66 -21.21 6.86
CA HIS A 92 15.00 -20.70 5.55
C HIS A 92 13.75 -20.09 4.89
N PRO A 93 13.84 -18.88 4.29
CA PRO A 93 12.68 -18.13 3.84
C PRO A 93 11.91 -18.78 2.69
N ASN A 94 12.59 -19.59 1.87
CA ASN A 94 12.01 -20.14 0.64
C ASN A 94 11.76 -21.66 0.66
N THR A 95 12.16 -22.35 1.74
CA THR A 95 12.09 -23.82 1.82
C THR A 95 11.43 -24.24 3.11
N GLU A 96 10.51 -25.20 3.04
CA GLU A 96 9.68 -25.59 4.19
C GLU A 96 10.45 -26.32 5.31
N THR A 97 11.51 -27.05 4.95
CA THR A 97 12.15 -28.03 5.84
C THR A 97 13.53 -27.64 6.33
N GLU A 98 14.09 -26.52 5.86
CA GLU A 98 15.44 -26.11 6.22
C GLU A 98 15.44 -25.05 7.32
N LEU A 99 16.31 -25.25 8.30
CA LEU A 99 16.47 -24.37 9.46
C LEU A 99 17.95 -24.04 9.66
N ALA A 100 18.27 -22.81 10.02
CA ALA A 100 19.56 -22.45 10.60
C ALA A 100 19.42 -22.18 12.10
N SER A 101 20.47 -22.51 12.85
CA SER A 101 20.59 -22.17 14.28
C SER A 101 22.00 -21.74 14.62
N CYS A 102 22.12 -20.82 15.58
CA CYS A 102 23.40 -20.44 16.17
C CYS A 102 23.41 -20.74 17.68
N SER A 103 24.59 -21.02 18.21
CA SER A 103 24.75 -21.43 19.60
C SER A 103 26.02 -20.88 20.21
N SER A 104 26.02 -20.78 21.53
CA SER A 104 27.20 -20.43 22.33
C SER A 104 28.37 -21.43 22.20
N ASP A 105 28.19 -22.56 21.49
CA ASP A 105 29.29 -23.44 21.11
C ASP A 105 30.15 -22.93 19.93
N GLY A 106 29.84 -21.75 19.40
CA GLY A 106 30.60 -21.11 18.31
C GLY A 106 30.28 -21.65 16.92
N MET A 107 29.18 -22.40 16.78
CA MET A 107 28.76 -23.00 15.52
C MET A 107 27.44 -22.41 15.03
N VAL A 108 27.35 -22.22 13.71
CA VAL A 108 26.09 -22.10 12.98
C VAL A 108 25.83 -23.44 12.31
N ARG A 109 24.64 -24.00 12.51
CA ARG A 109 24.23 -25.30 11.94
C ARG A 109 23.03 -25.14 11.04
N PHE A 110 23.04 -25.83 9.92
CA PHE A 110 21.94 -25.94 8.98
C PHE A 110 21.34 -27.34 9.10
N TRP A 111 20.02 -27.42 9.18
CA TRP A 111 19.29 -28.65 9.47
C TRP A 111 18.26 -28.90 8.38
N ASP A 112 18.11 -30.16 7.99
CA ASP A 112 16.88 -30.62 7.36
C ASP A 112 16.00 -31.26 8.42
N VAL A 113 14.90 -30.58 8.74
CA VAL A 113 13.93 -30.98 9.74
C VAL A 113 13.29 -32.32 9.43
N ARG A 114 13.11 -32.67 8.15
CA ARG A 114 12.45 -33.91 7.74
C ARG A 114 13.33 -35.11 8.00
N SER A 115 14.62 -35.02 7.65
CA SER A 115 15.61 -36.07 7.91
C SER A 115 16.18 -36.03 9.33
N LYS A 116 15.90 -34.96 10.09
CA LYS A 116 16.41 -34.72 11.45
C LYS A 116 17.93 -34.65 11.51
N ALA A 117 18.54 -34.26 10.39
CA ALA A 117 19.98 -34.32 10.19
C ALA A 117 20.55 -32.91 10.01
N ILE A 118 21.82 -32.78 10.39
CA ILE A 118 22.63 -31.63 10.06
C ILE A 118 23.05 -31.75 8.60
N VAL A 119 22.67 -30.79 7.78
CA VAL A 119 23.02 -30.73 6.35
C VAL A 119 24.21 -29.81 6.09
N GLY A 120 24.66 -29.07 7.11
CA GLY A 120 25.88 -28.28 7.05
C GLY A 120 26.20 -27.64 8.39
N GLU A 121 27.49 -27.43 8.66
CA GLU A 121 27.97 -26.74 9.85
C GLU A 121 29.05 -25.74 9.47
N VAL A 122 29.01 -24.57 10.11
CA VAL A 122 29.99 -23.51 9.91
C VAL A 122 30.51 -23.07 11.27
N LYS A 123 31.83 -23.21 11.47
CA LYS A 123 32.50 -22.73 12.66
C LYS A 123 32.75 -21.22 12.52
N VAL A 124 31.91 -20.43 13.16
CA VAL A 124 32.05 -18.95 13.19
C VAL A 124 32.94 -18.47 14.33
N GLY A 125 33.20 -19.32 15.33
CA GLY A 125 33.98 -18.97 16.52
C GLY A 125 33.26 -17.99 17.45
N GLY A 126 33.83 -17.76 18.64
CA GLY A 126 33.19 -16.94 19.68
C GLY A 126 31.81 -17.46 20.10
N GLU A 127 30.94 -16.56 20.56
CA GLU A 127 29.56 -16.87 20.92
C GLU A 127 28.59 -16.14 19.97
N PRO A 128 28.15 -16.76 18.86
CA PRO A 128 27.12 -16.21 17.99
C PRO A 128 25.76 -16.23 18.68
N PHE A 129 25.05 -15.10 18.66
CA PHE A 129 23.79 -14.94 19.38
C PHE A 129 22.68 -14.25 18.57
N THR A 130 23.00 -13.64 17.43
CA THR A 130 22.00 -13.17 16.44
C THR A 130 22.24 -13.79 15.07
N LEU A 131 21.17 -13.97 14.29
CA LEU A 131 21.20 -14.69 13.02
C LEU A 131 20.09 -14.18 12.09
N ALA A 132 20.46 -13.82 10.85
CA ALA A 132 19.55 -13.28 9.85
C ALA A 132 19.76 -13.94 8.48
N TRP A 133 18.69 -14.51 7.94
CA TRP A 133 18.69 -14.98 6.56
C TRP A 133 18.54 -13.84 5.57
N LYS A 134 19.33 -13.86 4.50
CA LYS A 134 19.02 -13.07 3.31
C LYS A 134 17.69 -13.59 2.73
N PRO A 135 16.77 -12.73 2.25
CA PRO A 135 15.43 -13.16 1.81
C PRO A 135 15.41 -14.19 0.68
N ASP A 136 16.47 -14.24 -0.16
CA ASP A 136 16.60 -15.25 -1.20
C ASP A 136 17.12 -16.61 -0.68
N GLY A 137 17.59 -16.66 0.58
CA GLY A 137 18.12 -17.86 1.21
C GLY A 137 19.57 -18.21 0.83
N SER A 138 20.22 -17.38 0.02
CA SER A 138 21.58 -17.65 -0.46
C SER A 138 22.67 -17.46 0.59
N ALA A 139 22.41 -16.61 1.59
CA ALA A 139 23.38 -16.26 2.61
C ALA A 139 22.72 -16.01 3.97
N ILE A 140 23.54 -16.05 5.01
CA ILE A 140 23.13 -15.76 6.37
C ILE A 140 24.19 -14.89 7.05
N VAL A 141 23.76 -13.99 7.93
CA VAL A 141 24.64 -13.18 8.78
C VAL A 141 24.49 -13.64 10.21
N ALA A 142 25.60 -13.98 10.85
CA ALA A 142 25.66 -14.32 12.27
C ALA A 142 26.40 -13.23 13.04
N GLY A 143 25.81 -12.71 14.12
CA GLY A 143 26.44 -11.74 15.00
C GLY A 143 26.97 -12.41 16.27
N ARG A 144 28.25 -12.17 16.57
CA ARG A 144 28.94 -12.65 17.78
C ARG A 144 28.85 -11.65 18.92
N LYS A 145 28.92 -12.12 20.17
CA LYS A 145 29.00 -11.27 21.38
C LYS A 145 30.22 -10.35 21.40
N ASP A 146 31.24 -10.63 20.59
CA ASP A 146 32.37 -9.73 20.42
C ASP A 146 32.07 -8.60 19.41
N ASN A 147 30.84 -8.41 18.96
CA ASN A 147 30.41 -7.38 18.01
C ASN A 147 30.89 -7.63 16.58
N THR A 148 31.30 -8.85 16.23
CA THR A 148 31.66 -9.20 14.85
C THR A 148 30.46 -9.80 14.12
N LEU A 149 30.17 -9.28 12.93
CA LEU A 149 29.23 -9.87 11.98
C LEU A 149 29.99 -10.81 11.04
N VAL A 150 29.52 -12.04 10.93
CA VAL A 150 30.09 -13.07 10.07
C VAL A 150 29.07 -13.37 8.97
N ALA A 151 29.39 -13.00 7.74
CA ALA A 151 28.59 -13.38 6.57
C ALA A 151 28.98 -14.81 6.15
N ILE A 152 27.99 -15.65 5.90
CA ILE A 152 28.15 -17.06 5.57
C ILE A 152 27.39 -17.32 4.28
N ASP A 153 28.08 -17.90 3.30
CA ASP A 153 27.44 -18.38 2.07
C ASP A 153 26.81 -19.74 2.34
N ARG A 154 25.52 -19.87 2.03
CA ARG A 154 24.79 -21.10 2.33
C ARG A 154 25.26 -22.26 1.47
N ALA A 155 25.57 -22.04 0.20
CA ALA A 155 25.96 -23.10 -0.73
C ALA A 155 27.37 -23.61 -0.43
N ALA A 156 28.30 -22.71 -0.11
CA ALA A 156 29.68 -23.03 0.21
C ALA A 156 29.87 -23.56 1.65
N LEU A 157 28.91 -23.29 2.56
CA LEU A 157 29.02 -23.65 3.98
C LEU A 157 30.31 -23.12 4.61
N ALA A 158 30.64 -21.86 4.33
CA ALA A 158 31.86 -21.23 4.79
C ALA A 158 31.63 -19.75 5.16
N PRO A 159 32.38 -19.21 6.13
CA PRO A 159 32.40 -17.77 6.36
C PRO A 159 33.04 -17.07 5.15
N VAL A 160 32.35 -16.07 4.62
CA VAL A 160 32.79 -15.27 3.46
C VAL A 160 33.58 -14.05 3.92
N SER A 161 33.12 -13.40 4.99
CA SER A 161 33.71 -12.15 5.49
C SER A 161 33.32 -11.91 6.94
N GLU A 162 34.22 -11.27 7.69
CA GLU A 162 33.98 -10.81 9.06
C GLU A 162 34.07 -9.28 9.15
N HIS A 163 33.12 -8.66 9.83
CA HIS A 163 33.03 -7.21 9.98
C HIS A 163 32.82 -6.84 11.45
N LYS A 164 33.84 -6.21 12.06
CA LYS A 164 33.81 -5.77 13.45
C LYS A 164 33.03 -4.48 13.60
N GLN A 165 31.99 -4.48 14.43
CA GLN A 165 31.23 -3.29 14.78
C GLN A 165 31.85 -2.58 15.98
N SER A 166 31.76 -1.25 15.97
CA SER A 166 32.30 -0.39 17.04
C SER A 166 31.48 -0.46 18.34
N VAL A 167 30.22 -0.87 18.25
CA VAL A 167 29.26 -0.97 19.35
C VAL A 167 28.65 -2.37 19.34
N GLN A 168 28.22 -2.84 20.51
CA GLN A 168 27.48 -4.09 20.65
C GLN A 168 26.29 -4.13 19.70
N THR A 169 26.17 -5.22 18.94
CA THR A 169 25.06 -5.48 18.02
C THR A 169 24.16 -6.55 18.62
N ASN A 170 22.90 -6.25 18.92
CA ASN A 170 22.02 -7.16 19.65
C ASN A 170 21.21 -8.06 18.72
N GLU A 171 20.62 -7.50 17.67
CA GLU A 171 19.85 -8.24 16.67
C GLU A 171 20.11 -7.71 15.26
N CYS A 172 19.92 -8.57 14.27
CA CYS A 172 20.07 -8.22 12.87
C CYS A 172 18.93 -8.79 12.01
N VAL A 173 18.46 -8.04 11.01
CA VAL A 173 17.58 -8.55 9.94
C VAL A 173 17.95 -7.92 8.59
N PHE A 174 17.58 -8.58 7.50
CA PHE A 174 17.71 -8.02 6.16
C PHE A 174 16.50 -7.20 5.75
N ASP A 175 16.71 -6.25 4.84
CA ASP A 175 15.61 -5.73 4.02
C ASP A 175 15.09 -6.81 3.05
N TRP A 176 13.87 -6.66 2.56
CA TRP A 176 13.28 -7.67 1.66
C TRP A 176 13.98 -7.79 0.30
N ALA A 177 14.74 -6.77 -0.12
CA ALA A 177 15.57 -6.87 -1.32
C ALA A 177 16.91 -7.60 -1.07
N GLY A 178 17.29 -7.81 0.19
CA GLY A 178 18.54 -8.46 0.60
C GLY A 178 19.80 -7.62 0.28
N LYS A 179 19.65 -6.30 0.18
CA LYS A 179 20.73 -5.35 -0.10
C LYS A 179 21.21 -4.61 1.14
N LYS A 180 20.40 -4.57 2.19
CA LYS A 180 20.68 -3.83 3.41
C LYS A 180 20.53 -4.74 4.63
N GLN A 181 21.39 -4.52 5.61
CA GLN A 181 21.30 -5.14 6.93
C GLN A 181 20.92 -4.08 7.96
N PHE A 182 19.88 -4.35 8.75
CA PHE A 182 19.53 -3.54 9.91
C PHE A 182 20.07 -4.21 11.17
N LEU A 183 20.64 -3.40 12.05
CA LEU A 183 21.33 -3.85 13.26
C LEU A 183 20.89 -3.00 14.44
N THR A 184 20.34 -3.63 15.47
CA THR A 184 20.13 -2.93 16.75
C THR A 184 21.44 -2.88 17.52
N THR A 185 21.67 -1.77 18.25
CA THR A 185 22.90 -1.59 19.00
C THR A 185 22.68 -1.30 20.49
N GLY A 186 23.73 -1.57 21.28
CA GLY A 186 23.73 -1.35 22.72
C GLY A 186 23.62 0.12 23.17
N ASP A 187 23.87 1.07 22.26
CA ASP A 187 23.72 2.51 22.50
C ASP A 187 22.31 3.05 22.16
N GLY A 188 21.38 2.16 21.77
CA GLY A 188 20.00 2.53 21.44
C GLY A 188 19.78 2.93 19.98
N SER A 189 20.83 2.91 19.15
CA SER A 189 20.70 3.17 17.73
C SER A 189 20.31 1.92 16.91
N VAL A 190 19.90 2.16 15.67
CA VAL A 190 19.74 1.13 14.64
C VAL A 190 20.59 1.51 13.45
N ARG A 191 21.61 0.69 13.17
CA ARG A 191 22.51 0.90 12.04
C ARG A 191 21.99 0.19 10.82
N ILE A 192 22.03 0.88 9.69
CA ILE A 192 21.66 0.36 8.38
C ILE A 192 22.94 0.28 7.56
N LEU A 193 23.31 -0.94 7.19
CA LEU A 193 24.54 -1.23 6.44
C LEU A 193 24.21 -1.75 5.04
N ASP A 194 25.08 -1.46 4.08
CA ASP A 194 25.06 -2.11 2.76
C ASP A 194 25.52 -3.57 2.87
N TYR A 195 24.89 -4.47 2.13
CA TYR A 195 25.31 -5.87 2.01
C TYR A 195 25.73 -6.13 0.56
N PRO A 196 26.91 -6.77 0.30
CA PRO A 196 27.74 -7.52 1.24
C PRO A 196 28.91 -6.76 1.88
N SER A 197 29.08 -5.45 1.63
CA SER A 197 30.27 -4.72 2.09
C SER A 197 30.26 -4.33 3.57
N PHE A 198 29.08 -4.32 4.20
CA PHE A 198 28.83 -3.82 5.56
C PHE A 198 29.23 -2.35 5.77
N ASP A 199 29.27 -1.57 4.70
CA ASP A 199 29.48 -0.12 4.78
C ASP A 199 28.28 0.55 5.47
N SER A 200 28.57 1.52 6.34
CA SER A 200 27.50 2.26 7.02
C SER A 200 26.79 3.19 6.04
N TRP A 201 25.48 2.97 5.88
CA TRP A 201 24.62 3.81 5.04
C TRP A 201 23.91 4.88 5.87
N PHE A 202 23.29 4.47 6.98
CA PHE A 202 22.52 5.37 7.85
C PHE A 202 22.43 4.82 9.28
N SER A 203 22.07 5.69 10.22
CA SER A 203 21.86 5.32 11.62
C SER A 203 20.65 6.05 12.19
N LEU A 204 19.76 5.30 12.82
CA LEU A 204 18.58 5.80 13.52
C LEU A 204 18.88 5.90 15.01
N ASN A 205 18.54 7.00 15.65
CA ASN A 205 18.56 7.10 17.10
C ASN A 205 17.18 6.68 17.63
N ALA A 206 16.99 5.37 17.79
CA ALA A 206 15.68 4.79 18.02
C ALA A 206 15.24 4.82 19.48
N HIS A 207 16.16 4.51 20.39
CA HIS A 207 15.89 4.32 21.81
C HIS A 207 16.89 5.09 22.67
N THR A 208 16.46 5.43 23.89
CA THR A 208 17.32 6.10 24.89
C THR A 208 18.21 5.13 25.65
N SER A 209 17.90 3.83 25.54
CA SER A 209 18.63 2.71 26.10
C SER A 209 18.92 1.68 25.00
N SER A 210 19.67 0.63 25.32
CA SER A 210 20.03 -0.44 24.38
C SER A 210 18.83 -0.90 23.55
N CYS A 211 18.96 -0.83 22.23
CA CYS A 211 17.98 -1.35 21.29
C CYS A 211 18.25 -2.85 21.15
N THR A 212 17.28 -3.67 21.48
CA THR A 212 17.46 -5.12 21.72
C THR A 212 16.94 -5.95 20.57
N THR A 213 15.84 -5.52 19.96
CA THR A 213 15.15 -6.31 18.95
C THR A 213 14.65 -5.47 17.79
N LEU A 214 14.50 -6.08 16.61
CA LEU A 214 13.91 -5.44 15.45
C LEU A 214 13.18 -6.46 14.57
N SER A 215 12.13 -6.00 13.87
CA SER A 215 11.41 -6.81 12.87
C SER A 215 10.94 -5.93 11.71
N MET A 216 11.06 -6.44 10.50
CA MET A 216 10.61 -5.78 9.29
C MET A 216 9.15 -6.16 9.01
N SER A 217 8.29 -5.18 8.71
CA SER A 217 6.91 -5.47 8.32
C SER A 217 6.87 -6.31 7.05
N PRO A 218 5.90 -7.22 6.85
CA PRO A 218 5.81 -8.03 5.63
C PRO A 218 5.65 -7.21 4.34
N SER A 219 5.12 -5.99 4.43
CA SER A 219 5.05 -5.05 3.30
C SER A 219 6.39 -4.36 3.03
N GLY A 220 7.29 -4.32 4.01
CA GLY A 220 8.55 -3.59 3.98
C GLY A 220 8.40 -2.10 4.26
N GLU A 221 7.20 -1.62 4.54
CA GLU A 221 6.91 -0.19 4.79
C GLU A 221 7.40 0.27 6.16
N TYR A 222 7.41 -0.62 7.16
CA TYR A 222 7.81 -0.29 8.52
C TYR A 222 8.91 -1.21 9.03
N LEU A 223 9.86 -0.62 9.74
CA LEU A 223 10.80 -1.31 10.61
C LEU A 223 10.38 -1.07 12.06
N ALA A 224 10.00 -2.13 12.78
CA ALA A 224 9.75 -2.07 14.21
C ALA A 224 11.04 -2.33 14.98
N THR A 225 11.28 -1.56 16.04
CA THR A 225 12.45 -1.72 16.92
C THR A 225 12.00 -1.66 18.37
N GLY A 226 12.57 -2.50 19.21
CA GLY A 226 12.28 -2.56 20.64
C GLY A 226 13.53 -2.23 21.46
N GLY A 227 13.34 -1.50 22.56
CA GLY A 227 14.41 -1.09 23.46
C GLY A 227 14.24 -1.57 24.89
N ASN A 228 15.33 -1.45 25.66
CA ASN A 228 15.30 -1.60 27.12
C ASN A 228 14.55 -0.47 27.84
N ASP A 229 14.10 0.56 27.12
CA ASP A 229 13.26 1.65 27.62
C ASP A 229 11.75 1.32 27.59
N ALA A 230 11.39 0.04 27.42
CA ALA A 230 10.02 -0.47 27.34
C ALA A 230 9.20 0.07 26.15
N LEU A 231 9.87 0.68 25.17
CA LEU A 231 9.22 1.24 23.99
C LEU A 231 9.42 0.33 22.77
N VAL A 232 8.40 0.30 21.92
CA VAL A 232 8.48 -0.15 20.55
C VAL A 232 8.36 1.07 19.64
N THR A 233 9.33 1.32 18.77
CA THR A 233 9.25 2.40 17.78
C THR A 233 9.07 1.83 16.38
N LEU A 234 8.23 2.49 15.57
CA LEU A 234 7.95 2.14 14.19
C LEU A 234 8.55 3.19 13.27
N TRP A 235 9.42 2.75 12.37
CA TRP A 235 10.15 3.60 11.45
C TRP A 235 9.68 3.34 10.03
N ASP A 236 9.28 4.39 9.33
CA ASP A 236 9.00 4.32 7.90
C ASP A 236 10.30 4.02 7.14
N THR A 237 10.32 3.04 6.26
CA THR A 237 11.56 2.62 5.56
C THR A 237 11.87 3.45 4.31
N SER A 238 10.95 4.33 3.89
CA SER A 238 11.14 5.21 2.75
C SER A 238 11.80 6.54 3.13
N GLU A 239 11.35 7.13 4.23
CA GLU A 239 11.83 8.42 4.75
C GLU A 239 12.67 8.28 6.03
N TRP A 240 12.67 7.11 6.68
CA TRP A 240 13.36 6.85 7.95
C TRP A 240 12.93 7.78 9.09
N LEU A 241 11.65 8.13 9.09
CA LEU A 241 11.00 8.87 10.17
C LEU A 241 10.31 7.91 11.13
N CYS A 242 10.40 8.22 12.43
CA CYS A 242 9.64 7.51 13.44
C CYS A 242 8.15 7.86 13.29
N ALA A 243 7.38 6.92 12.73
CA ALA A 243 5.96 7.08 12.52
C ALA A 243 5.19 6.98 13.85
N ARG A 244 5.64 6.09 14.76
CA ARG A 244 4.97 5.82 16.03
C ARG A 244 5.96 5.38 17.11
N THR A 245 5.60 5.70 18.35
CA THR A 245 6.14 5.11 19.57
C THR A 245 4.99 4.44 20.31
N LEU A 246 5.12 3.14 20.56
CA LEU A 246 4.12 2.28 21.17
C LEU A 246 4.62 1.77 22.51
N HIS A 247 3.75 1.83 23.52
CA HIS A 247 3.99 1.28 24.84
C HIS A 247 3.16 -0.01 24.96
N LEU A 248 3.71 -1.13 24.50
CA LEU A 248 3.02 -2.43 24.44
C LEU A 248 3.31 -3.34 25.63
N VAL A 249 4.36 -3.03 26.38
CA VAL A 249 4.85 -3.79 27.53
C VAL A 249 5.37 -2.81 28.59
N GLU A 250 5.40 -3.21 29.86
CA GLU A 250 5.91 -2.37 30.95
C GLU A 250 7.42 -2.50 31.23
N GLY A 251 8.07 -3.50 30.63
CA GLY A 251 9.50 -3.80 30.84
C GLY A 251 10.31 -3.87 29.54
N PRO A 252 11.59 -4.27 29.60
CA PRO A 252 12.46 -4.33 28.43
C PRO A 252 11.87 -5.17 27.29
N VAL A 253 11.81 -4.61 26.08
CA VAL A 253 11.29 -5.33 24.91
C VAL A 253 12.30 -6.40 24.49
N LYS A 254 11.90 -7.67 24.50
CA LYS A 254 12.76 -8.81 24.17
C LYS A 254 12.54 -9.36 22.76
N SER A 255 11.37 -9.14 22.21
CA SER A 255 11.02 -9.50 20.84
C SER A 255 9.88 -8.62 20.35
N VAL A 256 9.82 -8.39 19.04
CA VAL A 256 8.74 -7.66 18.38
C VAL A 256 8.42 -8.36 17.07
N ASP A 257 7.14 -8.49 16.74
CA ASP A 257 6.75 -9.11 15.48
C ASP A 257 5.43 -8.58 14.92
N PHE A 258 5.33 -8.61 13.59
CA PHE A 258 4.17 -8.17 12.82
C PHE A 258 3.27 -9.33 12.42
N SER A 259 1.97 -9.10 12.38
CA SER A 259 1.05 -10.01 11.69
C SER A 259 1.43 -10.14 10.21
N PHE A 260 1.08 -11.26 9.57
CA PHE A 260 1.47 -11.58 8.19
C PHE A 260 1.09 -10.54 7.12
N ASP A 261 0.10 -9.70 7.42
CA ASP A 261 -0.40 -8.62 6.57
C ASP A 261 0.17 -7.24 6.97
N GLY A 262 0.96 -7.16 8.04
CA GLY A 262 1.54 -5.92 8.58
C GLY A 262 0.56 -5.06 9.40
N SER A 263 -0.72 -5.42 9.47
CA SER A 263 -1.77 -4.60 10.11
C SER A 263 -1.65 -4.51 11.64
N TYR A 264 -1.04 -5.51 12.27
CA TYR A 264 -0.91 -5.59 13.72
C TYR A 264 0.51 -5.89 14.14
N ILE A 265 0.85 -5.43 15.35
CA ILE A 265 2.15 -5.63 15.98
C ILE A 265 1.96 -6.04 17.44
N THR A 266 2.86 -6.88 17.92
CA THR A 266 2.94 -7.28 19.31
C THR A 266 4.40 -7.35 19.75
N ALA A 267 4.62 -7.22 21.05
CA ALA A 267 5.95 -7.24 21.65
C ALA A 267 5.97 -8.14 22.88
N GLY A 268 7.11 -8.77 23.12
CA GLY A 268 7.34 -9.64 24.27
C GLY A 268 8.25 -9.00 25.32
N SER A 269 7.98 -9.30 26.59
CA SER A 269 8.76 -8.89 27.77
C SER A 269 8.84 -10.04 28.78
N GLU A 270 9.90 -10.02 29.60
CA GLU A 270 10.10 -10.96 30.71
C GLU A 270 9.43 -10.51 32.01
N GLU A 271 9.02 -9.25 32.09
CA GLU A 271 8.51 -8.65 33.32
C GLU A 271 6.98 -8.54 33.33
N ASP A 272 6.39 -8.45 32.14
CA ASP A 272 4.97 -8.19 31.96
C ASP A 272 4.17 -9.46 31.65
N LYS A 273 3.00 -9.57 32.28
CA LYS A 273 2.01 -10.63 31.98
C LYS A 273 0.93 -10.14 31.00
N GLY A 274 0.83 -8.85 30.75
CA GLY A 274 0.01 -8.31 29.67
C GLY A 274 0.65 -8.59 28.32
N LEU A 275 -0.11 -9.20 27.41
CA LEU A 275 0.25 -9.26 26.00
C LEU A 275 -0.70 -8.37 25.21
N GLN A 276 -0.15 -7.25 24.74
CA GLN A 276 -0.90 -6.27 23.97
C GLN A 276 -0.66 -6.46 22.47
N ILE A 277 -1.72 -6.25 21.69
CA ILE A 277 -1.69 -6.22 20.23
C ILE A 277 -2.19 -4.85 19.81
N ALA A 278 -1.37 -4.12 19.07
CA ALA A 278 -1.71 -2.81 18.53
C ALA A 278 -1.92 -2.87 17.02
N HIS A 279 -2.75 -1.98 16.50
CA HIS A 279 -2.88 -1.73 15.07
C HIS A 279 -1.72 -0.84 14.59
N THR A 280 -0.96 -1.30 13.60
CA THR A 280 0.29 -0.68 13.14
C THR A 280 0.11 0.79 12.75
N GLU A 281 -0.87 1.10 11.88
CA GLU A 281 -1.04 2.47 11.35
C GLU A 281 -1.53 3.47 12.40
N THR A 282 -2.43 3.02 13.29
CA THR A 282 -3.13 3.91 14.23
C THR A 282 -2.50 3.94 15.61
N GLY A 283 -1.61 2.98 15.92
CA GLY A 283 -1.01 2.78 17.25
C GLY A 283 -2.00 2.42 18.35
N ALA A 284 -3.25 2.11 18.00
CA ALA A 284 -4.29 1.82 18.99
C ALA A 284 -4.14 0.37 19.47
N ILE A 285 -4.15 0.15 20.79
CA ILE A 285 -4.25 -1.18 21.37
C ILE A 285 -5.63 -1.74 21.01
N VAL A 286 -5.65 -2.81 20.23
CA VAL A 286 -6.89 -3.44 19.73
C VAL A 286 -7.29 -4.63 20.56
N HIS A 287 -6.32 -5.29 21.19
CA HIS A 287 -6.55 -6.46 22.00
C HIS A 287 -5.48 -6.54 23.08
N GLU A 288 -5.90 -6.97 24.26
CA GLU A 288 -5.06 -7.17 25.42
C GLU A 288 -5.50 -8.45 26.10
N MET A 289 -4.53 -9.24 26.54
CA MET A 289 -4.80 -10.46 27.27
C MET A 289 -3.77 -10.64 28.38
N GLU A 290 -4.24 -11.21 29.49
CA GLU A 290 -3.37 -11.57 30.59
C GLU A 290 -2.83 -13.00 30.37
N LEU A 291 -1.52 -13.12 30.38
CA LEU A 291 -0.80 -14.37 30.24
C LEU A 291 -0.54 -15.01 31.61
N PRO A 292 -0.55 -16.35 31.71
CA PRO A 292 -0.18 -17.04 32.94
C PRO A 292 1.26 -16.74 33.40
N GLN A 293 2.15 -16.51 32.44
CA GLN A 293 3.56 -16.18 32.63
C GLN A 293 3.99 -15.13 31.57
N PRO A 294 5.01 -14.31 31.87
CA PRO A 294 5.58 -13.39 30.91
C PRO A 294 6.05 -14.08 29.63
N ALA A 295 5.93 -13.35 28.52
CA ALA A 295 6.27 -13.84 27.19
C ALA A 295 7.43 -13.07 26.60
N ALA A 296 8.65 -13.56 26.82
CA ALA A 296 9.86 -12.94 26.29
C ALA A 296 9.92 -12.97 24.75
N GLN A 297 9.47 -14.07 24.14
CA GLN A 297 9.52 -14.29 22.69
C GLN A 297 8.10 -14.34 22.12
N VAL A 298 7.82 -13.55 21.08
CA VAL A 298 6.58 -13.55 20.31
C VAL A 298 6.87 -13.78 18.83
N ALA A 299 5.99 -14.48 18.12
CA ALA A 299 6.10 -14.71 16.68
C ALA A 299 4.72 -14.95 16.05
N TRP A 300 4.33 -14.09 15.12
CA TRP A 300 3.12 -14.26 14.33
C TRP A 300 3.30 -15.34 13.28
N HIS A 301 2.21 -16.08 13.02
CA HIS A 301 2.18 -17.03 11.92
C HIS A 301 2.22 -16.28 10.57
N PRO A 302 3.02 -16.74 9.60
CA PRO A 302 3.26 -16.05 8.32
C PRO A 302 2.07 -15.97 7.34
N CYS A 303 0.88 -16.46 7.73
CA CYS A 303 -0.27 -16.58 6.82
C CYS A 303 -1.63 -16.37 7.49
N ARG A 304 -1.69 -16.26 8.82
CA ARG A 304 -2.97 -16.16 9.55
C ARG A 304 -2.78 -15.46 10.89
N TYR A 305 -3.86 -15.00 11.51
CA TYR A 305 -3.84 -14.42 12.85
C TYR A 305 -3.71 -15.50 13.93
N THR A 306 -2.55 -16.14 13.95
CA THR A 306 -2.12 -17.09 14.97
C THR A 306 -0.85 -16.54 15.57
N LEU A 307 -0.77 -16.49 16.89
CA LEU A 307 0.36 -15.92 17.61
C LEU A 307 1.02 -17.00 18.46
N ALA A 308 2.30 -17.25 18.22
CA ALA A 308 3.15 -18.05 19.09
C ALA A 308 3.85 -17.15 20.09
N TYR A 309 3.99 -17.63 21.32
CA TYR A 309 4.76 -16.94 22.34
C TYR A 309 5.41 -17.93 23.32
N SER A 310 6.51 -17.53 23.92
CA SER A 310 7.17 -18.31 24.98
C SER A 310 6.45 -18.13 26.31
N ALA A 311 6.43 -19.18 27.13
CA ALA A 311 6.07 -19.09 28.54
C ALA A 311 7.15 -19.80 29.33
N ASP A 312 7.99 -19.03 30.04
CA ASP A 312 9.18 -19.56 30.69
C ASP A 312 8.84 -20.70 31.66
N GLY A 313 9.59 -21.81 31.56
CA GLY A 313 9.34 -23.03 32.34
C GLY A 313 8.11 -23.85 31.90
N HIS A 314 7.24 -23.32 31.03
CA HIS A 314 6.03 -23.99 30.54
C HIS A 314 6.03 -24.28 29.03
N GLY A 315 7.08 -23.85 28.34
CA GLY A 315 7.34 -24.15 26.93
C GLY A 315 6.68 -23.15 25.97
N LEU A 316 6.31 -23.63 24.80
CA LEU A 316 5.71 -22.83 23.74
C LEU A 316 4.18 -22.77 23.91
N LYS A 317 3.60 -21.60 23.63
CA LYS A 317 2.16 -21.38 23.57
C LYS A 317 1.79 -20.86 22.19
N ILE A 318 0.65 -21.30 21.65
CA ILE A 318 0.16 -20.83 20.35
C ILE A 318 -1.34 -20.56 20.42
N ILE A 319 -1.75 -19.35 20.09
CA ILE A 319 -3.15 -18.89 20.04
C ILE A 319 -3.68 -19.04 18.62
N GLY A 320 -4.86 -19.63 18.45
CA GLY A 320 -5.59 -19.58 17.17
C GLY A 320 -5.32 -20.74 16.22
N ILE A 321 -4.84 -21.87 16.73
CA ILE A 321 -4.77 -23.12 15.95
C ILE A 321 -6.18 -23.70 15.85
N ARG A 322 -6.65 -23.93 14.62
CA ARG A 322 -7.86 -24.71 14.40
C ARG A 322 -7.57 -26.16 14.78
N SER A 323 -8.24 -26.66 15.81
CA SER A 323 -8.27 -28.10 16.10
C SER A 323 -8.84 -28.84 14.88
N SER A 324 -8.06 -29.72 14.29
CA SER A 324 -8.47 -30.61 13.19
C SER A 324 -9.38 -31.77 13.66
N LEU A 325 -10.00 -31.68 14.85
CA LEU A 325 -10.94 -32.68 15.37
C LEU A 325 -12.43 -32.36 15.14
N CYS A 326 -12.76 -31.39 14.28
CA CYS A 326 -14.13 -31.23 13.79
C CYS A 326 -14.21 -31.61 12.32
N THR A 327 -14.07 -32.91 12.02
CA THR A 327 -14.67 -33.49 10.82
C THR A 327 -16.18 -33.58 11.06
N ASP A 328 -16.92 -32.51 10.78
CA ASP A 328 -18.38 -32.61 10.68
C ASP A 328 -18.74 -33.19 9.31
N ASN A 329 -18.61 -34.51 9.24
CA ASN A 329 -19.31 -35.34 8.25
C ASN A 329 -20.80 -35.28 8.59
N ARG A 330 -21.56 -34.38 7.97
CA ARG A 330 -23.02 -34.55 7.79
C ARG A 330 -23.50 -33.75 6.58
N SER A 331 -23.94 -34.52 5.58
CA SER A 331 -24.79 -34.10 4.47
C SER A 331 -26.01 -33.28 4.94
N PRO A 332 -26.57 -32.41 4.09
CA PRO A 332 -27.62 -31.49 4.49
C PRO A 332 -28.98 -32.20 4.53
N SER A 333 -29.47 -32.55 5.72
CA SER A 333 -30.88 -32.91 5.91
C SER A 333 -31.65 -31.72 6.48
N ARG A 334 -32.61 -31.25 5.68
CA ARG A 334 -33.68 -30.32 6.03
C ARG A 334 -34.30 -30.65 7.40
N THR A 335 -34.34 -29.67 8.31
CA THR A 335 -35.50 -29.46 9.19
C THR A 335 -35.69 -27.96 9.45
N ARG A 336 -36.91 -27.48 9.20
CA ARG A 336 -37.42 -26.12 9.40
C ARG A 336 -37.61 -25.77 10.88
N LEU A 337 -37.83 -24.46 11.09
CA LEU A 337 -38.45 -23.72 12.22
C LEU A 337 -37.39 -23.03 13.11
N LEU A 338 -37.36 -21.70 13.26
CA LEU A 338 -38.44 -20.70 13.38
C LEU A 338 -38.07 -19.35 12.74
N GLY A 339 -39.10 -18.58 12.41
CA GLY A 339 -39.08 -17.44 11.49
C GLY A 339 -38.17 -16.27 11.83
N ILE A 340 -37.30 -15.94 10.87
CA ILE A 340 -36.87 -14.58 10.56
C ILE A 340 -36.92 -14.46 9.02
N SER A 341 -37.55 -13.39 8.54
CA SER A 341 -37.78 -13.07 7.12
C SER A 341 -36.49 -13.15 6.27
N PRO A 342 -36.51 -13.77 5.07
CA PRO A 342 -35.34 -13.88 4.22
C PRO A 342 -35.21 -12.65 3.30
N SER A 343 -34.19 -11.82 3.51
CA SER A 343 -33.64 -10.98 2.45
C SER A 343 -32.13 -10.73 2.62
N HIS A 344 -31.39 -11.79 2.94
CA HIS A 344 -29.96 -11.82 2.62
C HIS A 344 -29.78 -12.77 1.45
N GLN A 345 -29.93 -12.24 0.22
CA GLN A 345 -29.27 -12.84 -0.92
C GLN A 345 -27.77 -12.82 -0.61
N THR A 346 -27.20 -14.00 -0.35
CA THR A 346 -25.76 -14.21 -0.52
C THR A 346 -25.45 -13.89 -1.98
N GLN A 347 -25.00 -12.66 -2.25
CA GLN A 347 -24.42 -12.30 -3.54
C GLN A 347 -23.11 -13.07 -3.68
N ASN A 348 -23.20 -14.28 -4.24
CA ASN A 348 -22.03 -14.97 -4.76
C ASN A 348 -21.59 -14.23 -6.03
N MET A 349 -20.29 -14.00 -6.19
CA MET A 349 -19.73 -13.48 -7.42
C MET A 349 -20.05 -14.45 -8.57
N ASP A 350 -20.93 -14.03 -9.48
CA ASP A 350 -21.33 -14.84 -10.62
C ASP A 350 -20.31 -14.70 -11.76
N VAL A 351 -19.27 -15.53 -11.70
CA VAL A 351 -18.21 -15.60 -12.73
C VAL A 351 -18.71 -16.20 -14.06
N LEU A 352 -19.95 -16.69 -14.13
CA LEU A 352 -20.54 -17.24 -15.35
C LEU A 352 -21.43 -16.22 -16.08
N SER A 353 -21.75 -15.10 -15.44
CA SER A 353 -22.46 -14.00 -16.08
C SER A 353 -21.65 -13.44 -17.27
N PRO A 354 -22.28 -13.20 -18.43
CA PRO A 354 -21.56 -12.74 -19.60
C PRO A 354 -21.02 -11.32 -19.38
N LEU A 355 -19.71 -11.15 -19.43
CA LEU A 355 -19.06 -9.84 -19.42
C LEU A 355 -19.11 -9.25 -20.83
N ASN A 356 -19.63 -8.04 -20.96
CA ASN A 356 -19.59 -7.28 -22.20
C ASN A 356 -18.59 -6.12 -22.09
N PRO A 357 -17.37 -6.25 -22.65
CA PRO A 357 -16.37 -5.17 -22.58
C PRO A 357 -16.87 -3.84 -23.15
N ALA A 358 -17.79 -3.88 -24.12
CA ALA A 358 -18.35 -2.67 -24.72
C ALA A 358 -19.25 -1.89 -23.76
N THR A 359 -19.80 -2.50 -22.69
CA THR A 359 -20.55 -1.77 -21.65
C THR A 359 -19.64 -1.25 -20.54
N LEU A 360 -18.45 -1.84 -20.37
CA LEU A 360 -17.50 -1.47 -19.32
C LEU A 360 -16.73 -0.17 -19.64
N PHE A 361 -16.36 0.06 -20.89
CA PHE A 361 -15.48 1.15 -21.33
C PHE A 361 -16.16 2.11 -22.33
N ASN A 362 -17.38 2.57 -22.05
CA ASN A 362 -18.09 3.52 -22.91
C ASN A 362 -18.60 4.75 -22.15
N ALA A 363 -18.96 5.78 -22.90
CA ALA A 363 -19.57 7.01 -22.38
C ALA A 363 -21.08 7.09 -22.67
N LYS A 364 -21.74 5.94 -22.93
CA LYS A 364 -23.12 5.89 -23.42
C LYS A 364 -24.07 6.62 -22.47
N GLY A 365 -24.80 7.57 -23.02
CA GLY A 365 -25.86 8.30 -22.31
C GLY A 365 -25.38 9.38 -21.36
N LEU A 366 -24.06 9.68 -21.32
CA LEU A 366 -23.49 10.67 -20.42
C LEU A 366 -23.56 12.08 -20.99
N VAL A 367 -23.91 13.05 -20.15
CA VAL A 367 -23.67 14.48 -20.37
C VAL A 367 -22.33 14.86 -19.76
N VAL A 368 -21.41 15.35 -20.57
CA VAL A 368 -20.04 15.68 -20.16
C VAL A 368 -19.74 17.15 -20.39
N VAL A 369 -19.05 17.77 -19.43
CA VAL A 369 -18.52 19.13 -19.54
C VAL A 369 -17.00 19.08 -19.47
N ILE A 370 -16.32 19.72 -20.41
CA ILE A 370 -14.86 19.74 -20.49
C ILE A 370 -14.40 21.20 -20.57
N THR A 371 -13.72 21.66 -19.53
CA THR A 371 -13.02 22.96 -19.56
C THR A 371 -11.75 22.83 -20.38
N GLY A 372 -11.44 23.79 -21.25
CA GLY A 372 -10.23 23.74 -22.11
C GLY A 372 -10.27 22.66 -23.20
N GLY A 373 -11.46 22.26 -23.68
CA GLY A 373 -11.65 21.19 -24.66
C GLY A 373 -11.28 21.51 -26.12
N GLY A 374 -10.82 22.72 -26.42
CA GLY A 374 -10.56 23.17 -27.80
C GLY A 374 -9.26 22.69 -28.44
N SER A 375 -8.32 22.12 -27.67
CA SER A 375 -7.04 21.62 -28.20
C SER A 375 -6.39 20.57 -27.27
N GLY A 376 -5.30 19.94 -27.74
CA GLY A 376 -4.44 19.07 -26.93
C GLY A 376 -5.18 17.94 -26.23
N ILE A 377 -4.93 17.78 -24.92
CA ILE A 377 -5.49 16.69 -24.10
C ILE A 377 -7.01 16.82 -23.95
N GLY A 378 -7.54 18.04 -23.76
CA GLY A 378 -8.98 18.26 -23.67
C GLY A 378 -9.73 17.82 -24.92
N LEU A 379 -9.17 18.10 -26.10
CA LEU A 379 -9.72 17.65 -27.38
C LEU A 379 -9.60 16.13 -27.57
N ALA A 380 -8.49 15.53 -27.15
CA ALA A 380 -8.31 14.07 -27.19
C ALA A 380 -9.35 13.34 -26.31
N ILE A 381 -9.60 13.85 -25.11
CA ILE A 381 -10.66 13.39 -24.20
C ILE A 381 -12.03 13.53 -24.87
N ALA A 382 -12.35 14.71 -25.42
CA ALA A 382 -13.61 14.95 -26.12
C ALA A 382 -13.81 13.98 -27.30
N SER A 383 -12.77 13.72 -28.08
CA SER A 383 -12.78 12.75 -29.17
C SER A 383 -13.09 11.34 -28.69
N ALA A 384 -12.43 10.89 -27.62
CA ALA A 384 -12.65 9.56 -27.06
C ALA A 384 -14.10 9.38 -26.59
N LEU A 385 -14.65 10.37 -25.88
CA LEU A 385 -16.02 10.32 -25.37
C LEU A 385 -17.06 10.41 -26.49
N TYR A 386 -16.82 11.27 -27.49
CA TYR A 386 -17.72 11.44 -28.63
C TYR A 386 -17.84 10.16 -29.45
N GLN A 387 -16.71 9.51 -29.75
CA GLN A 387 -16.66 8.26 -30.51
C GLN A 387 -17.25 7.06 -29.73
N ASN A 388 -17.38 7.18 -28.40
CA ASN A 388 -17.87 6.10 -27.53
C ASN A 388 -19.23 6.40 -26.88
N GLY A 389 -20.06 7.20 -27.54
CA GLY A 389 -21.50 7.27 -27.28
C GLY A 389 -21.95 8.27 -26.22
N ALA A 390 -21.11 9.24 -25.84
CA ALA A 390 -21.56 10.38 -25.02
C ALA A 390 -22.81 11.04 -25.65
N TYR A 391 -23.82 11.30 -24.82
CA TYR A 391 -25.08 11.90 -25.27
C TYR A 391 -24.88 13.37 -25.65
N LYS A 392 -24.15 14.10 -24.79
CA LYS A 392 -23.84 15.52 -24.99
C LYS A 392 -22.47 15.83 -24.38
N ILE A 393 -21.66 16.62 -25.08
CA ILE A 393 -20.36 17.10 -24.63
C ILE A 393 -20.33 18.62 -24.83
N TYR A 394 -20.16 19.34 -23.75
CA TYR A 394 -19.94 20.79 -23.75
C TYR A 394 -18.45 21.09 -23.62
N LEU A 395 -17.89 21.78 -24.61
CA LEU A 395 -16.53 22.31 -24.56
C LEU A 395 -16.58 23.75 -24.08
N LEU A 396 -15.99 24.00 -22.91
CA LEU A 396 -15.92 25.33 -22.30
C LEU A 396 -14.55 25.96 -22.54
N GLY A 397 -14.51 27.22 -22.96
CA GLY A 397 -13.27 27.96 -23.08
C GLY A 397 -13.48 29.38 -23.58
N ARG A 398 -12.48 30.25 -23.40
CA ARG A 398 -12.58 31.69 -23.71
C ARG A 398 -12.68 32.02 -25.20
N ARG A 399 -12.16 31.14 -26.07
CA ARG A 399 -11.99 31.40 -27.51
C ARG A 399 -13.02 30.60 -28.30
N GLN A 400 -14.15 31.24 -28.64
CA GLN A 400 -15.26 30.58 -29.35
C GLN A 400 -14.80 29.93 -30.67
N ASN A 401 -14.01 30.65 -31.48
CA ASN A 401 -13.47 30.13 -32.74
C ASN A 401 -12.67 28.83 -32.58
N VAL A 402 -11.84 28.71 -31.53
CA VAL A 402 -11.06 27.50 -31.25
C VAL A 402 -11.97 26.32 -30.87
N LEU A 403 -13.06 26.58 -30.14
CA LEU A 403 -14.03 25.55 -29.79
C LEU A 403 -14.83 25.09 -31.02
N ASP A 404 -15.22 26.01 -31.89
CA ASP A 404 -15.96 25.69 -33.12
C ASP A 404 -15.09 24.86 -34.09
N ASP A 405 -13.81 25.22 -34.23
CA ASP A 405 -12.84 24.44 -35.03
C ASP A 405 -12.61 23.04 -34.45
N ALA A 406 -12.54 22.91 -33.12
CA ALA A 406 -12.47 21.62 -32.44
C ALA A 406 -13.71 20.76 -32.74
N ILE A 407 -14.92 21.32 -32.64
CA ILE A 407 -16.16 20.61 -32.96
C ILE A 407 -16.19 20.17 -34.43
N LYS A 408 -15.78 21.05 -35.35
CA LYS A 408 -15.68 20.73 -36.78
C LYS A 408 -14.72 19.57 -37.01
N THR A 409 -13.56 19.59 -36.35
CA THR A 409 -12.57 18.51 -36.40
C THR A 409 -13.15 17.19 -35.91
N LEU A 410 -13.81 17.18 -34.75
CA LEU A 410 -14.43 15.98 -34.18
C LEU A 410 -15.52 15.40 -35.08
N ARG A 411 -16.38 16.25 -35.66
CA ARG A 411 -17.44 15.83 -36.60
C ARG A 411 -16.89 15.29 -37.92
N SER A 412 -15.74 15.79 -38.38
CA SER A 412 -15.11 15.32 -39.62
C SER A 412 -14.39 13.97 -39.47
N SER A 413 -14.23 13.46 -38.25
CA SER A 413 -13.59 12.18 -38.00
C SER A 413 -14.35 11.03 -38.68
N PRO A 414 -13.69 10.10 -39.38
CA PRO A 414 -14.33 8.90 -39.93
C PRO A 414 -15.00 8.02 -38.85
N ALA A 415 -14.54 8.14 -37.60
CA ALA A 415 -15.09 7.44 -36.45
C ALA A 415 -16.22 8.21 -35.73
N ALA A 416 -16.64 9.37 -36.26
CA ALA A 416 -17.74 10.15 -35.70
C ALA A 416 -19.06 9.34 -35.75
N PRO A 417 -19.87 9.34 -34.68
CA PRO A 417 -21.14 8.63 -34.68
C PRO A 417 -22.13 9.28 -35.65
N LYS A 418 -22.66 8.47 -36.59
CA LYS A 418 -23.54 8.91 -37.69
C LYS A 418 -24.86 9.59 -37.26
N SER A 419 -25.27 9.45 -36.00
CA SER A 419 -26.55 9.94 -35.47
C SER A 419 -26.42 11.11 -34.48
N SER A 420 -25.28 11.82 -34.44
CA SER A 420 -24.89 12.65 -33.29
C SER A 420 -24.40 14.07 -33.62
N GLU A 421 -24.97 14.74 -34.64
CA GLU A 421 -24.56 16.12 -34.97
C GLU A 421 -24.75 17.10 -33.81
N SER A 422 -25.81 16.95 -33.01
CA SER A 422 -26.14 17.81 -31.87
C SER A 422 -25.40 17.47 -30.57
N ALA A 423 -24.59 16.40 -30.55
CA ALA A 423 -23.95 15.92 -29.33
C ALA A 423 -22.77 16.81 -28.87
N LEU A 424 -22.25 17.69 -29.71
CA LEU A 424 -21.17 18.62 -29.37
C LEU A 424 -21.69 20.05 -29.31
N ALA A 425 -21.36 20.78 -28.24
CA ALA A 425 -21.69 22.20 -28.06
C ALA A 425 -20.48 22.97 -27.51
N ALA A 426 -20.28 24.19 -28.01
CA ALA A 426 -19.24 25.10 -27.56
C ALA A 426 -19.87 26.20 -26.72
N ILE A 427 -19.31 26.46 -25.53
CA ILE A 427 -19.76 27.54 -24.65
C ILE A 427 -18.55 28.42 -24.33
N SER A 428 -18.64 29.70 -24.69
CA SER A 428 -17.64 30.69 -24.30
C SER A 428 -17.68 30.91 -22.80
N ALA A 429 -16.62 30.49 -22.11
CA ALA A 429 -16.53 30.60 -20.65
C ALA A 429 -15.09 30.87 -20.19
N ASP A 430 -14.96 31.77 -19.22
CA ASP A 430 -13.71 32.02 -18.49
C ASP A 430 -13.73 31.35 -17.13
N VAL A 431 -12.84 30.37 -16.93
CA VAL A 431 -12.71 29.62 -15.67
C VAL A 431 -12.26 30.49 -14.49
N THR A 432 -11.75 31.71 -14.75
CA THR A 432 -11.42 32.68 -13.69
C THR A 432 -12.56 33.62 -13.30
N SER A 433 -13.69 33.61 -14.01
CA SER A 433 -14.86 34.42 -13.67
C SER A 433 -16.00 33.53 -13.22
N THR A 434 -16.44 33.73 -11.98
CA THR A 434 -17.60 33.01 -11.42
C THR A 434 -18.86 33.31 -12.22
N GLU A 435 -19.08 34.55 -12.63
CA GLU A 435 -20.24 34.95 -13.44
C GLU A 435 -20.24 34.26 -14.81
N SER A 436 -19.06 34.13 -15.43
CA SER A 436 -18.93 33.43 -16.71
C SER A 436 -19.23 31.94 -16.57
N ILE A 437 -18.81 31.31 -15.48
CA ILE A 437 -19.11 29.89 -15.21
C ILE A 437 -20.58 29.70 -14.85
N ASP A 438 -21.17 30.57 -14.04
CA ASP A 438 -22.59 30.51 -13.68
C ASP A 438 -23.49 30.68 -14.91
N ALA A 439 -23.12 31.55 -15.85
CA ALA A 439 -23.82 31.68 -17.13
C ALA A 439 -23.77 30.37 -17.94
N ALA A 440 -22.61 29.70 -17.99
CA ALA A 440 -22.48 28.41 -18.65
C ALA A 440 -23.28 27.30 -17.95
N VAL A 441 -23.27 27.27 -16.61
CA VAL A 441 -24.07 26.33 -15.80
C VAL A 441 -25.56 26.54 -16.09
N LYS A 442 -26.04 27.79 -16.12
CA LYS A 442 -27.43 28.11 -16.41
C LYS A 442 -27.85 27.64 -17.81
N GLN A 443 -27.02 27.90 -18.82
CA GLN A 443 -27.28 27.42 -20.18
C GLN A 443 -27.38 25.89 -20.23
N ILE A 444 -26.43 25.17 -19.61
CA ILE A 444 -26.43 23.69 -19.59
C ILE A 444 -27.63 23.14 -18.80
N ALA A 445 -28.02 23.82 -17.72
CA ALA A 445 -29.21 23.49 -16.94
C ALA A 445 -30.50 23.59 -17.79
N GLU A 446 -30.62 24.62 -18.61
CA GLU A 446 -31.74 24.80 -19.53
C GLU A 446 -31.76 23.75 -20.65
N GLU A 447 -30.59 23.38 -21.19
CA GLU A 447 -30.47 22.43 -22.31
C GLU A 447 -30.61 20.95 -21.88
N THR A 448 -30.01 20.57 -20.75
CA THR A 448 -29.89 19.15 -20.34
C THR A 448 -30.33 18.87 -18.91
N GLY A 449 -30.36 19.88 -18.04
CA GLY A 449 -30.79 19.75 -16.64
C GLY A 449 -29.86 18.95 -15.72
N HIS A 450 -28.78 18.36 -16.23
CA HIS A 450 -27.81 17.58 -15.44
C HIS A 450 -26.45 17.47 -16.15
N VAL A 451 -25.42 17.09 -15.40
CA VAL A 451 -24.08 16.76 -15.90
C VAL A 451 -23.61 15.50 -15.20
N ASP A 452 -23.28 14.43 -15.94
CA ASP A 452 -22.76 13.19 -15.35
C ASP A 452 -21.26 13.30 -15.04
N VAL A 453 -20.49 13.94 -15.93
CA VAL A 453 -19.03 14.03 -15.81
C VAL A 453 -18.55 15.46 -16.06
N LEU A 454 -17.81 16.00 -15.10
CA LEU A 454 -17.14 17.29 -15.21
C LEU A 454 -15.63 17.09 -15.29
N ILE A 455 -15.00 17.60 -16.36
CA ILE A 455 -13.56 17.51 -16.58
C ILE A 455 -12.95 18.91 -16.46
N ASN A 456 -12.14 19.06 -15.40
CA ASN A 456 -11.50 20.30 -15.01
C ASN A 456 -10.03 20.29 -15.44
N ASN A 457 -9.71 20.99 -16.52
CA ASN A 457 -8.34 21.09 -17.02
C ASN A 457 -7.61 22.26 -16.37
N ALA A 458 -6.62 21.96 -15.53
CA ALA A 458 -5.61 22.93 -15.13
C ALA A 458 -4.67 23.14 -16.32
N GLY A 459 -4.96 24.11 -17.19
CA GLY A 459 -4.34 24.21 -18.53
C GLY A 459 -3.18 25.20 -18.68
N VAL A 460 -2.83 25.99 -17.67
CA VAL A 460 -1.85 27.09 -17.84
C VAL A 460 -0.44 26.68 -17.40
N THR A 461 0.58 27.06 -18.18
CA THR A 461 1.99 26.78 -17.87
C THR A 461 2.58 27.73 -16.81
N GLY A 462 2.22 29.01 -16.87
CA GLY A 462 2.89 30.06 -16.10
C GLY A 462 4.29 30.40 -16.65
N PRO A 463 5.12 31.09 -15.85
CA PRO A 463 6.49 31.45 -16.19
C PRO A 463 7.35 30.26 -16.66
N LYS A 464 8.06 30.43 -17.78
CA LYS A 464 8.93 29.39 -18.36
C LYS A 464 10.39 29.57 -17.93
N ASN A 465 10.67 29.31 -16.66
CA ASN A 465 12.02 29.37 -16.10
C ASN A 465 12.62 28.00 -15.75
N GLY A 466 12.06 26.87 -16.20
CA GLY A 466 12.46 25.54 -15.72
C GLY A 466 13.85 25.08 -16.16
N ARG A 467 14.10 24.95 -17.47
CA ARG A 467 15.37 24.38 -17.98
C ARG A 467 16.60 25.24 -17.66
N GLN A 468 16.44 26.56 -17.76
CA GLN A 468 17.51 27.54 -17.57
C GLN A 468 18.09 27.50 -16.15
N LEU A 469 17.29 27.12 -15.14
CA LEU A 469 17.77 26.98 -13.75
C LEU A 469 18.91 25.96 -13.63
N TYR A 470 18.90 24.92 -14.46
CA TYR A 470 19.91 23.85 -14.43
C TYR A 470 21.17 24.21 -15.23
N GLU A 471 21.16 25.32 -15.97
CA GLU A 471 22.26 25.82 -16.80
C GLU A 471 22.97 27.01 -16.14
N ALA A 472 22.57 27.40 -14.92
CA ALA A 472 23.17 28.52 -14.20
C ALA A 472 24.61 28.19 -13.74
N GLU A 473 25.56 29.07 -14.07
CA GLU A 473 26.99 28.92 -13.74
C GLU A 473 27.37 29.61 -12.43
N SER A 474 26.48 30.43 -11.86
CA SER A 474 26.70 31.12 -10.57
C SER A 474 25.42 31.24 -9.75
N ILE A 475 25.57 31.42 -8.43
CA ILE A 475 24.44 31.59 -7.51
C ILE A 475 23.63 32.86 -7.82
N SER A 476 24.28 33.92 -8.29
CA SER A 476 23.62 35.17 -8.70
C SER A 476 22.79 34.97 -9.96
N GLN A 477 23.33 34.26 -10.95
CA GLN A 477 22.57 33.89 -12.15
C GLN A 477 21.39 32.98 -11.82
N LEU A 478 21.58 32.00 -10.93
CA LEU A 478 20.50 31.13 -10.46
C LEU A 478 19.39 31.95 -9.78
N ARG A 479 19.75 32.88 -8.89
CA ARG A 479 18.80 33.80 -8.24
C ARG A 479 18.00 34.57 -9.28
N ASP A 480 18.66 35.19 -10.25
CA ASP A 480 18.00 36.02 -11.26
C ASP A 480 17.05 35.18 -12.13
N LEU A 481 17.42 33.94 -12.46
CA LEU A 481 16.55 32.98 -13.17
C LEU A 481 15.35 32.52 -12.33
N MET A 482 15.52 32.33 -11.02
CA MET A 482 14.43 32.00 -10.10
C MET A 482 13.40 33.14 -9.99
N LEU A 483 13.87 34.39 -10.03
CA LEU A 483 13.03 35.60 -9.93
C LEU A 483 12.45 36.05 -11.28
N LYS A 484 12.87 35.43 -12.39
CA LYS A 484 12.38 35.76 -13.73
C LYS A 484 10.87 35.54 -13.85
N ASP A 485 10.18 36.55 -14.40
CA ASP A 485 8.74 36.55 -14.68
C ASP A 485 7.88 36.24 -13.44
N TRP A 486 8.29 36.71 -12.26
CA TRP A 486 7.63 36.43 -10.97
C TRP A 486 6.14 36.79 -10.96
N ASP A 487 5.76 37.91 -11.59
CA ASP A 487 4.37 38.38 -11.65
C ASP A 487 3.42 37.38 -12.32
N GLY A 488 3.95 36.47 -13.15
CA GLY A 488 3.17 35.40 -13.77
C GLY A 488 2.74 34.28 -12.81
N TRP A 489 3.31 34.20 -11.60
CA TRP A 489 3.00 33.13 -10.64
C TRP A 489 1.57 33.18 -10.13
N GLU A 490 1.11 34.36 -9.74
CA GLU A 490 -0.23 34.56 -9.19
C GLU A 490 -1.29 34.10 -10.19
N SER A 491 -1.19 34.57 -11.44
CA SER A 491 -2.12 34.21 -12.51
C SER A 491 -2.16 32.70 -12.79
N ALA A 492 -1.00 32.04 -12.86
CA ALA A 492 -0.94 30.61 -13.15
C ALA A 492 -1.48 29.75 -12.00
N MET A 493 -1.17 30.12 -10.76
CA MET A 493 -1.74 29.47 -9.57
C MET A 493 -3.25 29.68 -9.51
N ALA A 494 -3.73 30.92 -9.68
CA ALA A 494 -5.15 31.25 -9.64
C ALA A 494 -5.93 30.48 -10.72
N ILE A 495 -5.51 30.55 -11.99
CA ILE A 495 -6.23 29.87 -13.09
C ILE A 495 -6.29 28.35 -12.86
N ASN A 496 -5.17 27.71 -12.54
CA ASN A 496 -5.10 26.24 -12.41
C ASN A 496 -5.85 25.72 -11.17
N THR A 497 -5.95 26.50 -10.09
CA THR A 497 -6.68 26.08 -8.88
C THR A 497 -8.17 26.43 -8.97
N GLN A 498 -8.52 27.58 -9.53
CA GLN A 498 -9.90 28.01 -9.74
C GLN A 498 -10.60 27.15 -10.80
N SER A 499 -9.89 26.68 -11.83
CA SER A 499 -10.43 25.71 -12.79
C SER A 499 -10.84 24.39 -12.13
N VAL A 500 -10.27 24.06 -10.96
CA VAL A 500 -10.67 22.88 -10.19
C VAL A 500 -11.79 23.24 -9.22
N VAL A 501 -11.56 24.15 -8.29
CA VAL A 501 -12.51 24.40 -7.18
C VAL A 501 -13.71 25.22 -7.63
N GLY A 502 -13.48 26.35 -8.31
CA GLY A 502 -14.54 27.27 -8.72
C GLY A 502 -15.51 26.62 -9.69
N VAL A 503 -14.97 25.95 -10.72
CA VAL A 503 -15.78 25.20 -11.69
C VAL A 503 -16.51 24.04 -11.02
N SER A 504 -15.83 23.23 -10.19
CA SER A 504 -16.50 22.13 -9.48
C SER A 504 -17.68 22.61 -8.64
N ALA A 505 -17.49 23.68 -7.86
CA ALA A 505 -18.50 24.24 -6.99
C ALA A 505 -19.76 24.68 -7.76
N ALA A 506 -19.58 25.41 -8.87
CA ALA A 506 -20.69 25.90 -9.68
C ALA A 506 -21.53 24.76 -10.31
N PHE A 507 -20.89 23.62 -10.63
CA PHE A 507 -21.54 22.48 -11.27
C PHE A 507 -22.15 21.46 -10.30
N LEU A 508 -21.92 21.56 -8.98
CA LEU A 508 -22.45 20.61 -7.99
C LEU A 508 -23.97 20.35 -8.12
N PRO A 509 -24.84 21.36 -8.32
CA PRO A 509 -26.27 21.11 -8.48
C PRO A 509 -26.61 20.23 -9.70
N LEU A 510 -25.89 20.40 -10.82
CA LEU A 510 -26.09 19.59 -12.02
C LEU A 510 -25.55 18.17 -11.87
N LEU A 511 -24.48 17.99 -11.07
CA LEU A 511 -23.94 16.68 -10.71
C LEU A 511 -24.91 15.92 -9.79
N GLU A 512 -25.54 16.60 -8.81
CA GLU A 512 -26.59 16.00 -7.98
C GLU A 512 -27.84 15.64 -8.79
N ALA A 513 -28.22 16.47 -9.76
CA ALA A 513 -29.31 16.17 -10.69
C ALA A 513 -29.04 14.89 -11.50
N ALA A 514 -27.80 14.66 -11.93
CA ALA A 514 -27.41 13.44 -12.64
C ALA A 514 -27.56 12.19 -11.75
N ASN A 515 -27.13 12.27 -10.49
CA ASN A 515 -27.30 11.20 -9.51
C ASN A 515 -28.79 10.90 -9.26
N THR A 516 -29.59 11.92 -9.01
CA THR A 516 -31.03 11.79 -8.73
C THR A 516 -31.76 11.16 -9.92
N ARG A 517 -31.43 11.58 -11.15
CA ARG A 517 -31.96 11.00 -12.38
C ARG A 517 -31.66 9.50 -12.53
N ARG A 518 -30.51 9.04 -12.03
CA ARG A 518 -30.08 7.62 -12.01
C ARG A 518 -30.65 6.83 -10.81
N GLY A 519 -31.55 7.43 -10.04
CA GLY A 519 -32.21 6.81 -8.89
C GLY A 519 -31.42 6.87 -7.59
N TRP A 520 -30.25 7.52 -7.56
CA TRP A 520 -29.51 7.71 -6.31
C TRP A 520 -30.24 8.72 -5.42
N ALA A 521 -30.35 8.40 -4.12
CA ALA A 521 -30.89 9.33 -3.14
C ALA A 521 -30.13 10.67 -3.17
N ALA A 522 -30.84 11.80 -3.09
CA ALA A 522 -30.25 13.14 -3.05
C ALA A 522 -29.68 13.49 -1.65
N GLY A 523 -28.86 14.54 -1.58
CA GLY A 523 -28.32 15.08 -0.35
C GLY A 523 -27.14 14.32 0.26
N LYS A 524 -26.73 14.77 1.44
CA LYS A 524 -25.61 14.22 2.19
C LYS A 524 -25.99 12.92 2.90
N VAL A 525 -25.19 11.88 2.72
CA VAL A 525 -25.25 10.65 3.53
C VAL A 525 -24.51 10.88 4.85
N THR A 526 -25.15 10.58 5.97
CA THR A 526 -24.59 10.73 7.32
C THR A 526 -24.44 9.38 8.03
N GLY A 527 -23.43 9.27 8.90
CA GLY A 527 -23.15 8.08 9.71
C GLY A 527 -22.23 7.06 9.04
N SER A 528 -21.42 6.35 9.85
CA SER A 528 -20.49 5.33 9.36
C SER A 528 -21.23 4.06 8.90
N GLY A 529 -21.01 3.64 7.65
CA GLY A 529 -21.52 2.36 7.13
C GLY A 529 -22.88 2.43 6.44
N ASN A 530 -23.41 3.61 6.12
CA ASN A 530 -24.65 3.77 5.36
C ASN A 530 -24.37 3.91 3.85
N PRO A 531 -24.64 2.90 3.01
CA PRO A 531 -24.53 3.06 1.57
C PRO A 531 -25.63 4.01 1.06
N ARG A 532 -25.30 4.83 0.06
CA ARG A 532 -26.32 5.59 -0.69
C ARG A 532 -27.26 4.60 -1.36
N LYS A 533 -28.58 4.81 -1.23
CA LYS A 533 -29.58 3.94 -1.87
C LYS A 533 -29.79 4.35 -3.33
N GLN A 534 -29.98 3.37 -4.20
CA GLN A 534 -30.38 3.57 -5.60
C GLN A 534 -31.74 2.90 -5.86
N ASP A 535 -32.66 3.64 -6.48
CA ASP A 535 -33.85 3.09 -7.09
C ASP A 535 -33.53 2.62 -8.52
N ALA A 536 -33.29 1.31 -8.68
CA ALA A 536 -32.94 0.71 -9.97
C ALA A 536 -34.01 0.90 -11.06
N SER A 537 -35.28 1.17 -10.71
CA SER A 537 -36.33 1.44 -11.70
C SER A 537 -36.13 2.76 -12.45
N ALA A 538 -35.33 3.68 -11.89
CA ALA A 538 -34.98 4.92 -12.55
C ALA A 538 -34.03 4.70 -13.75
N LEU A 539 -33.21 3.64 -13.72
CA LEU A 539 -32.27 3.31 -14.80
C LEU A 539 -33.01 2.94 -16.09
N GLU A 540 -34.12 2.20 -15.98
CA GLU A 540 -34.95 1.81 -17.13
C GLU A 540 -35.55 3.05 -17.82
N LYS A 541 -36.02 4.03 -17.04
CA LYS A 541 -36.61 5.29 -17.56
C LYS A 541 -35.62 6.11 -18.40
N ILE A 542 -34.32 5.96 -18.14
CA ILE A 542 -33.26 6.68 -18.85
C ILE A 542 -32.54 5.81 -19.89
N GLY A 543 -32.98 4.57 -20.08
CA GLY A 543 -32.35 3.62 -20.99
C GLY A 543 -30.93 3.21 -20.59
N ALA A 544 -30.61 3.27 -19.30
CA ALA A 544 -29.36 2.77 -18.75
C ALA A 544 -29.47 1.26 -18.45
N ASP A 545 -28.34 0.58 -18.40
CA ASP A 545 -28.30 -0.83 -18.06
C ASP A 545 -28.71 -1.05 -16.59
N ALA A 546 -29.33 -2.18 -16.27
CA ALA A 546 -29.86 -2.46 -14.92
C ALA A 546 -28.79 -2.52 -13.82
N ASP A 547 -27.53 -2.78 -14.19
CA ASP A 547 -26.34 -2.83 -13.35
C ASP A 547 -25.51 -1.53 -13.39
N ASP A 548 -26.07 -0.43 -13.91
CA ASP A 548 -25.37 0.86 -13.96
C ASP A 548 -25.34 1.56 -12.59
N ASP A 549 -24.21 1.39 -11.91
CA ASP A 549 -23.91 1.96 -10.59
C ASP A 549 -23.09 3.26 -10.65
N ARG A 550 -22.97 3.89 -11.84
CA ARG A 550 -22.19 5.12 -12.00
C ARG A 550 -22.80 6.26 -11.20
N LEU A 551 -21.95 6.89 -10.39
CA LEU A 551 -22.19 8.20 -9.76
C LEU A 551 -21.55 9.32 -10.58
N ALA A 552 -22.11 10.52 -10.43
CA ALA A 552 -21.58 11.76 -10.98
C ALA A 552 -20.10 11.94 -10.58
N HIS A 553 -19.30 12.47 -11.51
CA HIS A 553 -17.85 12.37 -11.43
C HIS A 553 -17.16 13.67 -11.86
N ILE A 554 -16.22 14.13 -11.04
CA ILE A 554 -15.28 15.20 -11.35
C ILE A 554 -13.92 14.58 -11.67
N ILE A 555 -13.35 14.91 -12.83
CA ILE A 555 -12.00 14.52 -13.24
C ILE A 555 -11.15 15.78 -13.31
N THR A 556 -10.15 15.87 -12.44
CA THR A 556 -9.15 16.94 -12.50
C THR A 556 -7.99 16.51 -13.40
N VAL A 557 -7.74 17.26 -14.47
CA VAL A 557 -6.56 17.05 -15.32
C VAL A 557 -5.49 18.06 -14.93
N ALA A 558 -4.46 17.57 -14.25
CA ALA A 558 -3.32 18.37 -13.80
C ALA A 558 -2.14 18.18 -14.77
N SER A 559 -1.06 17.52 -14.34
CA SER A 559 0.08 17.12 -15.17
C SER A 559 1.00 16.24 -14.34
N VAL A 560 1.79 15.37 -14.97
CA VAL A 560 2.87 14.63 -14.29
C VAL A 560 3.84 15.55 -13.54
N ALA A 561 3.93 16.83 -13.95
CA ALA A 561 4.71 17.85 -13.26
C ALA A 561 4.35 18.02 -11.78
N SER A 562 3.15 17.57 -11.35
CA SER A 562 2.76 17.53 -9.94
C SER A 562 3.65 16.63 -9.07
N PHE A 563 4.31 15.64 -9.69
CA PHE A 563 5.16 14.63 -9.03
C PHE A 563 6.65 14.79 -9.35
N MET A 564 7.02 15.69 -10.27
CA MET A 564 8.40 15.78 -10.74
C MET A 564 9.27 16.57 -9.77
N ARG A 565 10.39 15.97 -9.34
CA ARG A 565 11.47 16.67 -8.64
C ARG A 565 12.19 17.70 -9.54
N LYS A 566 12.27 17.42 -10.85
CA LYS A 566 12.86 18.33 -11.83
C LYS A 566 11.80 19.32 -12.35
N SER A 567 12.15 20.60 -12.41
CA SER A 567 11.33 21.63 -13.05
C SER A 567 11.26 21.35 -14.55
N SER A 568 10.05 21.07 -15.03
CA SER A 568 9.83 20.66 -16.42
C SER A 568 9.69 21.88 -17.34
N ALA A 569 8.73 22.75 -17.04
CA ALA A 569 8.48 24.01 -17.75
C ALA A 569 8.87 25.24 -16.92
N GLY A 570 8.63 25.21 -15.61
CA GLY A 570 8.91 26.29 -14.68
C GLY A 570 8.60 25.88 -13.24
N LEU A 571 9.10 26.63 -12.27
CA LEU A 571 8.83 26.36 -10.85
C LEU A 571 7.34 26.51 -10.53
N CYS A 572 6.73 27.59 -11.00
CA CYS A 572 5.29 27.83 -10.87
C CYS A 572 4.45 26.74 -11.56
N TYR A 573 4.93 26.23 -12.69
CA TYR A 573 4.22 25.16 -13.39
C TYR A 573 4.08 23.93 -12.51
N ASN A 574 5.19 23.39 -11.99
CA ASN A 574 5.14 22.23 -11.10
C ASN A 574 4.26 22.53 -9.87
N ALA A 575 4.47 23.67 -9.20
CA ALA A 575 3.70 24.05 -8.01
C ALA A 575 2.19 24.15 -8.27
N SER A 576 1.77 24.80 -9.35
CA SER A 576 0.36 24.97 -9.70
C SER A 576 -0.31 23.66 -10.12
N LYS A 577 0.42 22.73 -10.75
CA LYS A 577 -0.10 21.39 -11.04
C LYS A 577 -0.19 20.51 -9.79
N SER A 578 0.76 20.62 -8.87
CA SER A 578 0.66 19.98 -7.55
C SER A 578 -0.54 20.51 -6.77
N ALA A 579 -0.78 21.82 -6.78
CA ALA A 579 -1.95 22.43 -6.15
C ALA A 579 -3.27 21.93 -6.77
N ALA A 580 -3.38 21.91 -8.10
CA ALA A 580 -4.57 21.38 -8.79
C ALA A 580 -4.81 19.89 -8.47
N ALA A 581 -3.76 19.07 -8.50
CA ALA A 581 -3.86 17.65 -8.14
C ALA A 581 -4.30 17.45 -6.68
N GLN A 582 -3.72 18.21 -5.75
CA GLN A 582 -4.08 18.15 -4.34
C GLN A 582 -5.54 18.59 -4.10
N LEU A 583 -6.01 19.63 -4.78
CA LEU A 583 -7.42 20.04 -4.70
C LEU A 583 -8.35 18.93 -5.19
N GLY A 584 -8.03 18.27 -6.31
CA GLY A 584 -8.77 17.12 -6.81
C GLY A 584 -8.84 15.96 -5.79
N LYS A 585 -7.76 15.71 -5.04
CA LYS A 585 -7.75 14.73 -3.92
C LYS A 585 -8.69 15.16 -2.79
N ILE A 586 -8.62 16.43 -2.36
CA ILE A 586 -9.44 16.95 -1.26
C ILE A 586 -10.93 16.85 -1.61
N LEU A 587 -11.30 17.16 -2.86
CA LEU A 587 -12.67 17.00 -3.36
C LEU A 587 -13.17 15.56 -3.17
N ALA A 588 -12.32 14.55 -3.39
CA ALA A 588 -12.70 13.14 -3.27
C ALA A 588 -13.10 12.73 -1.85
N SER A 589 -12.56 13.41 -0.83
CA SER A 589 -12.87 13.11 0.57
C SER A 589 -14.25 13.62 0.95
N PHE A 590 -14.52 14.91 0.75
CA PHE A 590 -15.76 15.49 1.26
C PHE A 590 -16.94 15.33 0.30
N LEU A 591 -16.72 15.22 -1.01
CA LEU A 591 -17.80 15.01 -1.99
C LEU A 591 -18.32 13.57 -2.01
N ALA A 592 -17.57 12.60 -1.45
CA ALA A 592 -18.02 11.22 -1.33
C ALA A 592 -19.34 11.12 -0.55
N GLU A 593 -19.49 11.90 0.52
CA GLU A 593 -20.73 11.97 1.32
C GLU A 593 -21.92 12.54 0.53
N TRP A 594 -21.67 13.23 -0.59
CA TRP A 594 -22.66 13.78 -1.52
C TRP A 594 -22.87 12.90 -2.77
N GLY A 595 -22.17 11.77 -2.86
CA GLY A 595 -22.27 10.87 -4.00
C GLY A 595 -21.62 11.43 -5.26
N VAL A 596 -20.71 12.39 -5.14
CA VAL A 596 -19.92 12.90 -6.27
C VAL A 596 -18.50 12.38 -6.10
N ARG A 597 -18.02 11.65 -7.11
CA ARG A 597 -16.67 11.10 -7.13
C ARG A 597 -15.70 12.16 -7.63
N SER A 598 -14.46 12.14 -7.16
CA SER A 598 -13.38 12.98 -7.69
C SER A 598 -12.13 12.14 -7.93
N ASN A 599 -11.60 12.16 -9.15
CA ASN A 599 -10.34 11.53 -9.50
C ASN A 599 -9.44 12.51 -10.27
N VAL A 600 -8.15 12.22 -10.33
CA VAL A 600 -7.14 13.09 -10.96
C VAL A 600 -6.41 12.32 -12.05
N ILE A 601 -6.27 12.93 -13.22
CA ILE A 601 -5.37 12.47 -14.29
C ILE A 601 -4.18 13.42 -14.33
N CYS A 602 -2.97 12.87 -14.21
CA CYS A 602 -1.70 13.60 -14.29
C CYS A 602 -0.96 13.16 -15.56
N PRO A 603 -1.36 13.67 -16.74
CA PRO A 603 -0.78 13.24 -17.99
C PRO A 603 0.71 13.64 -18.08
N GLY A 604 1.52 12.74 -18.63
CA GLY A 604 2.90 13.01 -19.00
C GLY A 604 3.04 13.84 -20.29
N PRO A 605 4.15 13.71 -21.04
CA PRO A 605 4.30 14.43 -22.29
C PRO A 605 3.35 13.85 -23.36
N PHE A 606 2.41 14.68 -23.83
CA PHE A 606 1.51 14.38 -24.96
C PHE A 606 1.64 15.43 -26.05
N PRO A 607 1.55 15.05 -27.34
CA PRO A 607 1.54 16.01 -28.44
C PRO A 607 0.47 17.08 -28.25
N SER A 608 0.91 18.32 -28.04
CA SER A 608 0.06 19.50 -27.84
C SER A 608 0.86 20.77 -28.13
N GLU A 609 0.17 21.92 -28.19
CA GLU A 609 0.82 23.24 -28.26
C GLU A 609 1.82 23.44 -27.10
N MET A 610 1.53 22.92 -25.91
CA MET A 610 2.38 23.05 -24.72
C MET A 610 3.69 22.25 -24.83
N THR A 611 3.73 21.21 -25.65
CA THR A 611 4.90 20.35 -25.83
C THR A 611 5.61 20.57 -27.17
N GLN A 612 5.23 21.62 -27.92
CA GLN A 612 5.86 21.94 -29.19
C GLN A 612 7.37 22.19 -28.97
N GLY A 613 8.22 21.45 -29.70
CA GLY A 613 9.68 21.51 -29.55
C GLY A 613 10.27 20.61 -28.44
N ASN A 614 9.45 19.82 -27.73
CA ASN A 614 9.96 18.77 -26.86
C ASN A 614 10.44 17.55 -27.66
N SER A 615 11.39 16.79 -27.11
CA SER A 615 11.79 15.50 -27.67
C SER A 615 10.59 14.55 -27.75
N SER A 616 10.44 13.87 -28.88
CA SER A 616 9.47 12.77 -29.03
C SER A 616 9.99 11.44 -28.49
N SER A 617 11.29 11.37 -28.15
CA SER A 617 11.97 10.18 -27.63
C SER A 617 12.55 10.44 -26.25
N TYR A 618 12.36 9.48 -25.34
CA TYR A 618 12.78 9.54 -23.94
C TYR A 618 13.58 8.29 -23.58
N GLY A 619 14.44 8.38 -22.56
CA GLY A 619 15.09 7.20 -22.02
C GLY A 619 14.08 6.24 -21.38
N THR A 620 14.34 4.93 -21.43
CA THR A 620 13.49 3.92 -20.78
C THR A 620 13.43 4.07 -19.27
N ASN A 621 14.41 4.76 -18.67
CA ASN A 621 14.45 5.17 -17.27
C ASN A 621 13.55 6.39 -16.96
N GLU A 622 13.05 7.10 -17.98
CA GLU A 622 12.15 8.24 -17.83
C GLU A 622 10.71 7.85 -18.20
N VAL A 623 10.53 7.26 -19.39
CA VAL A 623 9.25 6.78 -19.90
C VAL A 623 9.46 5.37 -20.45
N PRO A 624 8.75 4.34 -19.94
CA PRO A 624 9.07 2.94 -20.25
C PRO A 624 9.07 2.56 -21.74
N GLN A 625 8.17 3.10 -22.58
CA GLN A 625 8.20 2.83 -24.03
C GLN A 625 9.03 3.86 -24.81
N GLY A 626 9.75 4.75 -24.12
CA GLY A 626 10.66 5.73 -24.73
C GLY A 626 10.00 6.73 -25.67
N ARG A 627 8.68 6.94 -25.57
CA ARG A 627 7.91 7.84 -26.43
C ARG A 627 6.99 8.76 -25.62
N MET A 628 6.54 9.85 -26.25
CA MET A 628 5.38 10.60 -25.73
C MET A 628 4.15 9.69 -25.65
N GLY A 629 3.24 10.03 -24.73
CA GLY A 629 1.91 9.47 -24.73
C GLY A 629 1.15 9.84 -26.02
N ASN A 630 0.22 9.01 -26.43
CA ASN A 630 -0.61 9.21 -27.61
C ASN A 630 -2.10 9.26 -27.23
N VAL A 631 -2.95 9.55 -28.21
CA VAL A 631 -4.40 9.70 -27.99
C VAL A 631 -5.02 8.44 -27.37
N ASN A 632 -4.55 7.24 -27.71
CA ASN A 632 -5.07 5.99 -27.15
C ASN A 632 -4.77 5.86 -25.66
N ASP A 633 -3.60 6.33 -25.21
CA ASP A 633 -3.20 6.27 -23.79
C ASP A 633 -4.15 7.14 -22.91
N VAL A 634 -4.53 8.33 -23.39
CA VAL A 634 -5.52 9.19 -22.70
C VAL A 634 -6.94 8.68 -22.89
N ALA A 635 -7.30 8.20 -24.08
CA ALA A 635 -8.62 7.69 -24.38
C ALA A 635 -8.97 6.47 -23.51
N GLY A 636 -8.06 5.50 -23.42
CA GLY A 636 -8.25 4.31 -22.59
C GLY A 636 -8.45 4.67 -21.11
N GLN A 637 -7.62 5.58 -20.59
CA GLN A 637 -7.75 6.05 -19.20
C GLN A 637 -9.07 6.79 -18.95
N THR A 638 -9.45 7.67 -19.87
CA THR A 638 -10.70 8.43 -19.80
C THR A 638 -11.91 7.50 -19.82
N LEU A 639 -11.96 6.56 -20.77
CA LEU A 639 -13.07 5.62 -20.95
C LEU A 639 -13.22 4.67 -19.75
N PHE A 640 -12.09 4.28 -19.13
CA PHE A 640 -12.11 3.52 -17.89
C PHE A 640 -12.76 4.33 -16.75
N LEU A 641 -12.32 5.57 -16.52
CA LEU A 641 -12.82 6.40 -15.42
C LEU A 641 -14.30 6.82 -15.55
N VAL A 642 -14.77 7.09 -16.77
CA VAL A 642 -16.15 7.51 -17.05
C VAL A 642 -17.11 6.33 -17.26
N GLY A 643 -16.59 5.19 -17.70
CA GLY A 643 -17.35 3.97 -17.91
C GLY A 643 -17.69 3.24 -16.60
N LYS A 644 -18.40 2.13 -16.72
CA LYS A 644 -18.72 1.26 -15.57
C LYS A 644 -17.46 0.67 -14.94
N GLY A 645 -16.41 0.42 -15.74
CA GLY A 645 -15.14 -0.14 -15.24
C GLY A 645 -14.48 0.71 -14.16
N GLY A 646 -14.72 2.02 -14.13
CA GLY A 646 -14.20 2.93 -13.12
C GLY A 646 -15.26 3.44 -12.14
N ALA A 647 -16.50 2.94 -12.16
CA ALA A 647 -17.61 3.45 -11.36
C ALA A 647 -17.34 3.42 -9.84
N TYR A 648 -16.60 2.41 -9.39
CA TYR A 648 -16.23 2.21 -7.98
C TYR A 648 -15.01 3.04 -7.52
N ILE A 649 -14.40 3.81 -8.42
CA ILE A 649 -13.15 4.52 -8.13
C ILE A 649 -13.43 5.95 -7.65
N ASN A 650 -12.87 6.30 -6.50
CA ASN A 650 -12.86 7.65 -5.95
C ASN A 650 -11.50 7.96 -5.32
N GLY A 651 -10.96 9.14 -5.56
CA GLY A 651 -9.72 9.62 -4.95
C GLY A 651 -8.43 9.15 -5.60
N THR A 652 -8.46 8.51 -6.76
CA THR A 652 -7.20 8.08 -7.40
C THR A 652 -6.54 9.21 -8.18
N MET A 653 -5.20 9.27 -8.13
CA MET A 653 -4.39 10.06 -9.06
C MET A 653 -3.69 9.13 -10.03
N GLN A 654 -3.94 9.29 -11.31
CA GLN A 654 -3.48 8.40 -12.36
C GLN A 654 -2.51 9.13 -13.27
N VAL A 655 -1.27 8.70 -13.29
CA VAL A 655 -0.27 9.15 -14.26
C VAL A 655 -0.37 8.25 -15.48
N THR A 656 -0.59 8.85 -16.64
CA THR A 656 -0.57 8.18 -17.95
C THR A 656 0.40 8.89 -18.89
N ASP A 657 1.27 8.14 -19.55
CA ASP A 657 2.18 8.63 -20.59
C ASP A 657 2.51 7.50 -21.58
N GLY A 658 3.54 7.69 -22.41
CA GLY A 658 3.93 6.72 -23.43
C GLY A 658 4.60 5.47 -22.86
N GLY A 659 3.97 4.78 -21.91
CA GLY A 659 4.43 3.50 -21.36
C GLY A 659 4.20 3.32 -19.87
N ARG A 660 3.81 4.36 -19.13
CA ARG A 660 3.55 4.29 -17.69
C ARG A 660 2.07 4.51 -17.37
N LEU A 661 1.50 3.60 -16.58
CA LEU A 661 0.27 3.82 -15.82
C LEU A 661 0.61 3.66 -14.33
N SER A 662 0.65 4.77 -13.58
CA SER A 662 0.89 4.75 -12.14
C SER A 662 -0.33 5.26 -11.40
N VAL A 663 -0.76 4.54 -10.38
CA VAL A 663 -1.93 4.89 -9.56
C VAL A 663 -1.44 5.25 -8.16
N PHE A 664 -1.73 6.46 -7.74
CA PHE A 664 -1.47 6.94 -6.39
C PHE A 664 -2.82 7.13 -5.71
N PRO A 665 -3.09 6.47 -4.58
CA PRO A 665 -4.35 6.70 -3.88
C PRO A 665 -4.39 8.12 -3.30
N SER A 666 -5.59 8.66 -3.07
CA SER A 666 -5.79 9.79 -2.18
C SER A 666 -5.63 9.32 -0.74
N THR A 667 -4.45 8.82 -0.41
CA THR A 667 -4.06 8.63 0.98
C THR A 667 -3.59 9.98 1.51
N TYR A 668 -4.26 10.37 2.60
CA TYR A 668 -3.76 11.16 3.72
C TYR A 668 -4.54 10.71 4.94
#